data_AF-A0A8H3FJ53-F1
#
_entry.id   AF-A0A8H3FJ53-F1
#
_cell.length_a   1.000
_cell.length_b   1.000
_cell.length_c   1.000
_cell.angle_alpha   90.00
_cell.angle_beta   90.00
_cell.angle_gamma   90.00
#
_symmetry.space_group_name_H-M   'P 1'
#
loop_
_entity.id
_entity.type
_entity.pdbx_description
1 polymer ?
#
loop_
_entity_poly.entity_id
_entity_poly.type
_entity_poly.pdbx_seq_one_letter_code
_entity_poly.pdbx_strand_id
1 'polypeptide(L)'
;MATLGQHDKKHRVTIVGSGNWGSAIAKICAECTREHPDIFVDEVRMWVYEEELTVPEGSKHYDPKSTFSTHKHKLTVLINHFHENVKYLPGVPLPANLVATPDLKSSVQGSSILIFNLPHQFIGGLCDQMKGHILPYARGVSCIKGVDVSSKHVSLFSESIGEKLGIYVGALSGANIANEVAQEKFSETTIAYDPPTIDSRAPTPKTTTPRISTPEGSQLDLTQLTEHRDTKGLTSKVRLTAQPTDLPPLDQTTFKLLFHRPYFHVRVVSDVAGVSLGGALKNIVALAAGFVAGMGWGDNAKAAVMRVGLLEMVKFGKMFFANSARTATFTEESAGVADMITSCSGGRNYRCAKMSVERGVPIQEVEREELNGQMLQGTSTAKDVFEFLEARGKQAEFPLLVATYQGRLNESSLDLLSGSDIQFRRSPRLDIALVKNHPIALVFLPAGDIPTFVGEGRVDLGITGRDQVEEHDAKRGLEATKVGESERGTVRGGDGAGRAGVNGSGVEEVLDLGFGRCKLQVQVPEDGPIKDPRELVGRNVVTSFTAVTERYFRMLEEEEVGDDAEKEEGKRKLKTNIMYVGGSVEAACALGVADGVVDLVESGETMRAAGLTPIDTVLSTTAVLIKSTRPSNPSLVSLIVERIKGVITAQSFILCQYNIPRDLLGKAKEITPGKRAPTVTALEEEGWVAISSMVPKKDVAGVMDRLMEVGATDILCLEIGNSRAS
;
A
#
# COMPACT_ATOMS: atom_id res chain seq x y z
N MET A 1 3.14 -8.49 54.43
CA MET A 1 2.61 -9.63 53.64
C MET A 1 1.17 -9.85 54.02
N ALA A 2 0.23 -9.15 53.36
CA ALA A 2 -1.19 -9.47 53.47
C ALA A 2 -1.50 -10.49 52.36
N THR A 3 -2.00 -11.65 52.76
CA THR A 3 -2.46 -12.72 51.89
C THR A 3 -3.56 -12.22 50.97
N LEU A 4 -3.22 -11.95 49.70
CA LEU A 4 -4.18 -11.83 48.61
C LEU A 4 -5.00 -13.12 48.58
N GLY A 5 -6.32 -12.99 48.78
CA GLY A 5 -7.24 -14.12 48.74
C GLY A 5 -7.08 -14.88 47.42
N GLN A 6 -6.97 -16.20 47.51
CA GLN A 6 -6.95 -17.10 46.38
C GLN A 6 -8.22 -16.86 45.56
N HIS A 7 -8.11 -16.36 44.33
CA HIS A 7 -9.26 -16.21 43.45
C HIS A 7 -9.83 -17.59 43.11
N ASP A 8 -11.15 -17.78 43.19
CA ASP A 8 -11.79 -19.08 42.98
C ASP A 8 -11.74 -19.54 41.52
N LYS A 9 -11.60 -18.60 40.57
CA LYS A 9 -11.50 -18.87 39.13
C LYS A 9 -10.15 -18.43 38.57
N LYS A 10 -9.79 -19.03 37.43
CA LYS A 10 -8.54 -18.76 36.70
C LYS A 10 -8.85 -18.34 35.27
N HIS A 11 -7.96 -17.57 34.67
CA HIS A 11 -8.10 -17.16 33.29
C HIS A 11 -7.78 -18.31 32.33
N ARG A 12 -8.69 -18.56 31.38
CA ARG A 12 -8.44 -19.45 30.25
C ARG A 12 -8.00 -18.64 29.05
N VAL A 13 -6.93 -19.09 28.40
CA VAL A 13 -6.28 -18.41 27.27
C VAL A 13 -6.52 -19.18 25.98
N THR A 14 -6.97 -18.47 24.94
CA THR A 14 -7.05 -19.01 23.58
C THR A 14 -6.27 -18.12 22.61
N ILE A 15 -5.44 -18.75 21.78
CA ILE A 15 -4.77 -18.12 20.65
C ILE A 15 -5.62 -18.33 19.40
N VAL A 16 -6.05 -17.23 18.79
CA VAL A 16 -6.79 -17.23 17.53
C VAL A 16 -5.80 -17.05 16.38
N GLY A 17 -5.28 -18.19 15.90
CA GLY A 17 -4.37 -18.26 14.77
C GLY A 17 -3.17 -19.18 15.03
N SER A 18 -2.74 -19.88 13.97
CA SER A 18 -1.77 -21.00 14.05
C SER A 18 -0.60 -20.88 13.08
N GLY A 19 -0.40 -19.70 12.47
CA GLY A 19 0.75 -19.45 11.61
C GLY A 19 2.07 -19.48 12.39
N ASN A 20 3.17 -19.11 11.74
CA ASN A 20 4.51 -19.10 12.34
C ASN A 20 4.55 -18.32 13.67
N TRP A 21 4.14 -17.04 13.65
CA TRP A 21 4.08 -16.21 14.85
C TRP A 21 3.00 -16.67 15.85
N GLY A 22 1.89 -17.23 15.36
CA GLY A 22 0.79 -17.75 16.19
C GLY A 22 1.24 -18.94 17.04
N SER A 23 2.03 -19.84 16.44
CA SER A 23 2.60 -20.99 17.13
C SER A 23 3.68 -20.57 18.14
N ALA A 24 4.53 -19.60 17.78
CA ALA A 24 5.57 -19.07 18.68
C ALA A 24 4.97 -18.37 19.92
N ILE A 25 3.94 -17.55 19.74
CA ILE A 25 3.27 -16.87 20.85
C ILE A 25 2.46 -17.85 21.70
N ALA A 26 1.88 -18.88 21.08
CA ALA A 26 1.19 -19.95 21.78
C ALA A 26 2.14 -20.77 22.67
N LYS A 27 3.36 -21.07 22.21
CA LYS A 27 4.42 -21.69 23.03
C LYS A 27 4.71 -20.85 24.27
N ILE A 28 4.93 -19.54 24.10
CA ILE A 28 5.19 -18.62 25.20
C ILE A 28 4.03 -18.61 26.21
N CYS A 29 2.79 -18.47 25.73
CA CYS A 29 1.63 -18.45 26.61
C CYS A 29 1.47 -19.79 27.36
N ALA A 30 1.70 -20.92 26.69
CA ALA A 30 1.63 -22.23 27.33
C ALA A 30 2.71 -22.44 28.40
N GLU A 31 3.92 -21.93 28.21
CA GLU A 31 4.94 -21.93 29.26
C GLU A 31 4.55 -21.04 30.45
N CYS A 32 4.10 -19.81 30.18
CA CYS A 32 3.77 -18.84 31.22
C CYS A 32 2.55 -19.25 32.04
N THR A 33 1.51 -19.81 31.41
CA THR A 33 0.31 -20.30 32.10
C THR A 33 0.64 -21.44 33.06
N ARG A 34 1.60 -22.31 32.70
CA ARG A 34 2.11 -23.38 33.57
C ARG A 34 2.93 -22.84 34.75
N GLU A 35 3.71 -21.78 34.53
CA GLU A 35 4.51 -21.13 35.58
C GLU A 35 3.63 -20.32 36.57
N HIS A 36 2.41 -19.95 36.19
CA HIS A 36 1.49 -19.13 36.97
C HIS A 36 0.10 -19.78 37.18
N PRO A 37 0.05 -20.97 37.83
CA PRO A 37 -1.18 -21.75 37.98
C PRO A 37 -2.19 -21.13 38.95
N ASP A 38 -1.82 -20.10 39.70
CA ASP A 38 -2.69 -19.30 40.55
C ASP A 38 -3.56 -18.31 39.74
N ILE A 39 -3.10 -17.92 38.55
CA ILE A 39 -3.77 -16.93 37.70
C ILE A 39 -4.42 -17.58 36.48
N PHE A 40 -3.75 -18.57 35.87
CA PHE A 40 -4.17 -19.15 34.60
C PHE A 40 -4.54 -20.62 34.70
N VAL A 41 -5.43 -21.05 33.81
CA VAL A 41 -5.65 -22.47 33.51
C VAL A 41 -4.44 -22.99 32.74
N ASP A 42 -3.90 -24.16 33.12
CA ASP A 42 -2.72 -24.76 32.48
C ASP A 42 -2.93 -25.03 30.98
N GLU A 43 -4.13 -25.48 30.57
CA GLU A 43 -4.47 -25.68 29.16
C GLU A 43 -4.58 -24.34 28.40
N VAL A 44 -3.75 -24.18 27.37
CA VAL A 44 -3.86 -23.12 26.36
C VAL A 44 -4.42 -23.72 25.08
N ARG A 45 -5.46 -23.09 24.52
CA ARG A 45 -6.04 -23.52 23.23
C ARG A 45 -5.45 -22.70 22.10
N MET A 46 -5.16 -23.34 20.96
CA MET A 46 -4.78 -22.67 19.73
C MET A 46 -5.72 -23.08 18.62
N TRP A 47 -6.47 -22.10 18.10
CA TRP A 47 -7.29 -22.33 16.92
C TRP A 47 -6.40 -22.50 15.68
N VAL A 48 -6.60 -23.61 14.97
CA VAL A 48 -5.88 -23.96 13.75
C VAL A 48 -6.90 -24.09 12.63
N TYR A 49 -6.72 -23.32 11.55
CA TYR A 49 -7.49 -23.55 10.33
C TYR A 49 -7.13 -24.94 9.80
N GLU A 50 -8.13 -25.81 9.67
CA GLU A 50 -7.89 -27.22 9.40
C GLU A 50 -7.40 -27.43 7.97
N GLU A 51 -6.28 -28.14 7.85
CA GLU A 51 -5.67 -28.51 6.60
C GLU A 51 -5.21 -29.96 6.67
N GLU A 52 -5.18 -30.63 5.52
CA GLU A 52 -4.75 -32.02 5.44
C GLU A 52 -3.41 -32.13 4.72
N LEU A 53 -2.40 -32.62 5.43
CA LEU A 53 -1.05 -32.81 4.91
C LEU A 53 -0.40 -34.06 5.47
N THR A 54 0.60 -34.57 4.74
CA THR A 54 1.56 -35.54 5.26
C THR A 54 2.67 -34.81 6.00
N VAL A 55 3.37 -35.52 6.88
CA VAL A 55 4.62 -35.01 7.46
C VAL A 55 5.63 -34.79 6.32
N PRO A 56 6.21 -33.58 6.16
CA PRO A 56 7.14 -33.30 5.07
C PRO A 56 8.43 -34.11 5.18
N GLU A 57 9.05 -34.49 4.05
CA GLU A 57 10.31 -35.28 4.01
C GLU A 57 11.46 -34.64 4.81
N GLY A 58 11.50 -33.31 4.87
CA GLY A 58 12.49 -32.55 5.64
C GLY A 58 12.20 -32.44 7.15
N SER A 59 11.10 -33.01 7.64
CA SER A 59 10.75 -33.02 9.06
C SER A 59 11.50 -34.11 9.82
N LYS A 60 11.90 -33.84 11.06
CA LYS A 60 12.49 -34.87 11.94
C LYS A 60 11.54 -36.02 12.27
N HIS A 61 10.23 -35.82 12.05
CA HIS A 61 9.19 -36.83 12.26
C HIS A 61 8.87 -37.65 11.00
N TYR A 62 9.56 -37.39 9.88
CA TYR A 62 9.34 -38.12 8.65
C TYR A 62 9.87 -39.55 8.77
N ASP A 63 8.97 -40.50 8.59
CA ASP A 63 9.30 -41.91 8.44
C ASP A 63 8.52 -42.46 7.23
N PRO A 64 9.18 -42.93 6.15
CA PRO A 64 8.51 -43.45 4.96
C PRO A 64 7.62 -44.68 5.25
N LYS A 65 7.75 -45.32 6.42
CA LYS A 65 6.90 -46.44 6.86
C LYS A 65 5.72 -46.00 7.74
N SER A 66 5.71 -44.76 8.21
CA SER A 66 4.66 -44.22 9.08
C SER A 66 3.42 -43.80 8.29
N THR A 67 2.24 -44.02 8.87
CA THR A 67 0.97 -43.54 8.30
C THR A 67 0.93 -42.02 8.22
N PHE A 68 1.65 -41.30 9.10
CA PHE A 68 1.74 -39.83 9.11
C PHE A 68 2.49 -39.26 7.90
N SER A 69 3.39 -40.04 7.29
CA SER A 69 4.16 -39.63 6.11
C SER A 69 3.55 -40.09 4.79
N THR A 70 2.76 -41.18 4.83
CA THR A 70 2.19 -41.82 3.63
C THR A 70 0.77 -41.37 3.32
N HIS A 71 0.00 -40.94 4.32
CA HIS A 71 -1.39 -40.49 4.18
C HIS A 71 -1.57 -39.07 4.72
N LYS A 72 -2.52 -38.32 4.18
CA LYS A 72 -2.85 -36.98 4.69
C LYS A 72 -3.57 -37.09 6.03
N HIS A 73 -3.15 -36.28 6.99
CA HIS A 73 -3.79 -36.13 8.30
C HIS A 73 -4.14 -34.67 8.55
N LYS A 74 -5.14 -34.45 9.39
CA LYS A 74 -5.50 -33.13 9.93
C LYS A 74 -4.31 -32.51 10.65
N LEU A 75 -4.00 -31.26 10.34
CA LEU A 75 -2.90 -30.51 10.96
C LEU A 75 -3.06 -30.45 12.48
N THR A 76 -4.29 -30.34 13.00
CA THR A 76 -4.55 -30.37 14.44
C THR A 76 -4.12 -31.67 15.11
N VAL A 77 -4.33 -32.82 14.44
CA VAL A 77 -3.90 -34.13 14.92
C VAL A 77 -2.38 -34.22 14.94
N LEU A 78 -1.71 -33.73 13.89
CA LEU A 78 -0.25 -33.71 13.83
C LEU A 78 0.34 -32.84 14.94
N ILE A 79 -0.21 -31.64 15.16
CA ILE A 79 0.25 -30.73 16.22
C ILE A 79 0.07 -31.36 17.60
N ASN A 80 -1.10 -31.92 17.89
CA ASN A 80 -1.37 -32.52 19.21
C ASN A 80 -0.59 -33.82 19.44
N HIS A 81 -0.23 -34.56 18.39
CA HIS A 81 0.53 -35.82 18.50
C HIS A 81 2.04 -35.57 18.65
N PHE A 82 2.61 -34.73 17.79
CA PHE A 82 4.05 -34.46 17.78
C PHE A 82 4.46 -33.29 18.68
N HIS A 83 3.49 -32.54 19.20
CA HIS A 83 3.70 -31.25 19.87
C HIS A 83 4.59 -30.33 19.03
N GLU A 84 4.27 -30.23 17.73
CA GLU A 84 5.03 -29.45 16.76
C GLU A 84 4.14 -29.01 15.61
N ASN A 85 4.22 -27.75 15.20
CA ASN A 85 3.57 -27.28 13.98
C ASN A 85 4.49 -27.52 12.78
N VAL A 86 4.45 -28.76 12.27
CA VAL A 86 5.32 -29.26 11.19
C VAL A 86 5.25 -28.46 9.89
N LYS A 87 4.20 -27.65 9.69
CA LYS A 87 4.02 -26.80 8.52
C LYS A 87 4.52 -25.38 8.74
N TYR A 88 4.08 -24.73 9.82
CA TYR A 88 4.28 -23.29 10.00
C TYR A 88 5.42 -22.93 10.96
N LEU A 89 5.85 -23.85 11.81
CA LEU A 89 6.96 -23.68 12.75
C LEU A 89 7.73 -24.99 12.93
N PRO A 90 8.34 -25.53 11.85
CA PRO A 90 9.01 -26.82 11.88
C PRO A 90 10.24 -26.80 12.79
N GLY A 91 10.50 -27.93 13.45
CA GLY A 91 11.66 -28.15 14.32
C GLY A 91 11.52 -27.60 15.74
N VAL A 92 10.48 -26.81 16.05
CA VAL A 92 10.29 -26.20 17.38
C VAL A 92 9.32 -27.05 18.22
N PRO A 93 9.75 -27.53 19.41
CA PRO A 93 8.87 -28.24 20.32
C PRO A 93 7.86 -27.28 20.97
N LEU A 94 6.59 -27.68 20.99
CA LEU A 94 5.50 -27.00 21.66
C LEU A 94 5.22 -27.66 23.04
N PRO A 95 4.80 -26.89 24.06
CA PRO A 95 4.46 -27.45 25.35
C PRO A 95 3.25 -28.40 25.29
N ALA A 96 3.25 -29.46 26.11
CA ALA A 96 2.17 -30.45 26.11
C ALA A 96 0.79 -29.92 26.54
N ASN A 97 0.75 -28.78 27.24
CA ASN A 97 -0.48 -28.08 27.62
C ASN A 97 -1.01 -27.13 26.54
N LEU A 98 -0.35 -27.05 25.38
CA LEU A 98 -0.85 -26.35 24.20
C LEU A 98 -1.68 -27.31 23.33
N VAL A 99 -2.98 -27.05 23.21
CA VAL A 99 -3.92 -27.91 22.50
C VAL A 99 -4.41 -27.23 21.22
N ALA A 100 -4.12 -27.84 20.06
CA ALA A 100 -4.62 -27.41 18.76
C ALA A 100 -6.09 -27.84 18.56
N THR A 101 -6.94 -26.89 18.19
CA THR A 101 -8.39 -27.11 17.99
C THR A 101 -8.84 -26.57 16.62
N PRO A 102 -9.61 -27.33 15.82
CA PRO A 102 -9.99 -26.88 14.48
C PRO A 102 -11.24 -26.00 14.44
N ASP A 103 -12.17 -26.23 15.36
CA ASP A 103 -13.40 -25.46 15.43
C ASP A 103 -13.19 -24.16 16.20
N LEU A 104 -13.37 -23.03 15.49
CA LEU A 104 -13.17 -21.71 16.05
C LEU A 104 -14.10 -21.45 17.23
N LYS A 105 -15.37 -21.85 17.14
CA LYS A 105 -16.40 -21.52 18.14
C LYS A 105 -16.10 -22.19 19.48
N SER A 106 -15.82 -23.50 19.47
CA SER A 106 -15.44 -24.24 20.67
C SER A 106 -14.08 -23.80 21.23
N SER A 107 -13.14 -23.38 20.37
CA SER A 107 -11.82 -22.92 20.82
C SER A 107 -11.89 -21.68 21.72
N VAL A 108 -12.82 -20.75 21.43
CA VAL A 108 -12.96 -19.47 22.14
C VAL A 108 -13.98 -19.54 23.27
N GLN A 109 -14.79 -20.61 23.33
CA GLN A 109 -15.81 -20.79 24.34
C GLN A 109 -15.20 -20.93 25.74
N GLY A 110 -15.66 -20.06 26.66
CA GLY A 110 -15.20 -20.05 28.05
C GLY A 110 -13.82 -19.42 28.25
N SER A 111 -13.21 -18.84 27.22
CA SER A 111 -11.91 -18.16 27.32
C SER A 111 -12.10 -16.69 27.72
N SER A 112 -11.43 -16.30 28.80
CA SER A 112 -11.45 -14.92 29.30
C SER A 112 -10.38 -14.06 28.64
N ILE A 113 -9.33 -14.67 28.09
CA ILE A 113 -8.25 -13.99 27.35
C ILE A 113 -8.18 -14.56 25.93
N LEU A 114 -8.27 -13.68 24.94
CA LEU A 114 -8.18 -14.02 23.52
C LEU A 114 -6.98 -13.32 22.87
N ILE A 115 -6.03 -14.07 22.33
CA ILE A 115 -4.85 -13.54 21.65
C ILE A 115 -5.06 -13.66 20.15
N PHE A 116 -5.15 -12.55 19.43
CA PHE A 116 -5.41 -12.55 18.00
C PHE A 116 -4.10 -12.49 17.22
N ASN A 117 -3.80 -13.56 16.48
CA ASN A 117 -2.60 -13.63 15.66
C ASN A 117 -2.89 -14.27 14.30
N LEU A 118 -3.50 -13.48 13.42
CA LEU A 118 -3.89 -13.92 12.08
C LEU A 118 -3.57 -12.85 11.03
N PRO A 119 -3.44 -13.24 9.75
CA PRO A 119 -3.36 -12.29 8.65
C PRO A 119 -4.59 -11.36 8.64
N HIS A 120 -4.37 -10.06 8.43
CA HIS A 120 -5.40 -9.03 8.62
C HIS A 120 -6.65 -9.23 7.74
N GLN A 121 -6.48 -9.82 6.54
CA GLN A 121 -7.58 -10.11 5.62
C GLN A 121 -8.66 -11.04 6.19
N PHE A 122 -8.34 -11.84 7.22
CA PHE A 122 -9.27 -12.80 7.82
C PHE A 122 -9.99 -12.26 9.08
N ILE A 123 -9.63 -11.06 9.56
CA ILE A 123 -10.18 -10.51 10.81
C ILE A 123 -11.70 -10.42 10.75
N GLY A 124 -12.25 -9.83 9.68
CA GLY A 124 -13.68 -9.59 9.54
C GLY A 124 -14.50 -10.88 9.67
N GLY A 125 -14.23 -11.84 8.78
CA GLY A 125 -14.97 -13.11 8.73
C GLY A 125 -14.82 -13.97 9.97
N LEU A 126 -13.66 -13.96 10.64
CA LEU A 126 -13.47 -14.71 11.89
C LEU A 126 -14.17 -14.04 13.08
N CYS A 127 -14.13 -12.71 13.17
CA CYS A 127 -14.89 -12.00 14.20
C CYS A 127 -16.40 -12.28 14.07
N ASP A 128 -16.92 -12.32 12.85
CA ASP A 128 -18.34 -12.61 12.60
C ASP A 128 -18.72 -14.03 13.03
N GLN A 129 -17.82 -15.02 12.85
CA GLN A 129 -18.02 -16.39 13.33
C GLN A 129 -17.94 -16.53 14.87
N MET A 130 -17.07 -15.74 15.51
CA MET A 130 -16.88 -15.74 16.97
C MET A 130 -17.98 -15.00 17.72
N LYS A 131 -18.69 -14.08 17.04
CA LYS A 131 -19.76 -13.28 17.64
C LYS A 131 -20.82 -14.18 18.28
N GLY A 132 -21.15 -13.89 19.54
CA GLY A 132 -22.08 -14.69 20.35
C GLY A 132 -21.52 -15.99 20.95
N HIS A 133 -20.27 -16.36 20.65
CA HIS A 133 -19.63 -17.58 21.17
C HIS A 133 -18.51 -17.29 22.19
N ILE A 134 -18.14 -16.02 22.38
CA ILE A 134 -17.15 -15.57 23.36
C ILE A 134 -17.82 -15.15 24.68
N LEU A 135 -17.04 -15.12 25.77
CA LEU A 135 -17.50 -14.53 27.03
C LEU A 135 -17.70 -13.01 26.85
N PRO A 136 -18.83 -12.42 27.30
CA PRO A 136 -19.07 -10.97 27.17
C PRO A 136 -18.05 -10.08 27.89
N TYR A 137 -17.39 -10.63 28.91
CA TYR A 137 -16.34 -9.96 29.69
C TYR A 137 -14.93 -10.39 29.27
N ALA A 138 -14.76 -11.13 28.17
CA ALA A 138 -13.43 -11.47 27.67
C ALA A 138 -12.63 -10.19 27.34
N ARG A 139 -11.31 -10.32 27.37
CA ARG A 139 -10.35 -9.30 26.94
C ARG A 139 -9.40 -9.92 25.94
N GLY A 140 -8.76 -9.10 25.12
CA GLY A 140 -7.82 -9.60 24.14
C GLY A 140 -6.57 -8.76 23.96
N VAL A 141 -5.63 -9.32 23.20
CA VAL A 141 -4.45 -8.63 22.68
C VAL A 141 -4.30 -9.00 21.22
N SER A 142 -4.16 -8.00 20.36
CA SER A 142 -3.86 -8.20 18.95
C SER A 142 -2.36 -8.22 18.73
N CYS A 143 -1.84 -9.34 18.22
CA CYS A 143 -0.47 -9.49 17.73
C CYS A 143 -0.35 -9.15 16.24
N ILE A 144 -1.42 -8.62 15.63
CA ILE A 144 -1.50 -8.30 14.21
C ILE A 144 -0.78 -6.99 13.97
N LYS A 145 0.30 -7.03 13.18
CA LYS A 145 1.07 -5.84 12.79
C LYS A 145 0.37 -5.12 11.64
N GLY A 146 0.09 -3.84 11.85
CA GLY A 146 -0.52 -2.96 10.85
C GLY A 146 -1.62 -2.10 11.44
N VAL A 147 -2.16 -1.24 10.60
CA VAL A 147 -3.38 -0.47 10.84
C VAL A 147 -4.26 -0.57 9.61
N ASP A 148 -5.55 -0.41 9.81
CA ASP A 148 -6.52 -0.32 8.72
C ASP A 148 -6.62 1.15 8.31
N VAL A 149 -6.11 1.47 7.13
CA VAL A 149 -6.03 2.84 6.62
C VAL A 149 -6.83 2.92 5.34
N SER A 150 -7.76 3.86 5.30
CA SER A 150 -8.43 4.32 4.11
C SER A 150 -8.21 5.82 3.94
N SER A 151 -8.56 6.37 2.79
CA SER A 151 -8.58 7.82 2.58
C SER A 151 -9.39 8.57 3.66
N LYS A 152 -10.40 7.92 4.26
CA LYS A 152 -11.31 8.50 5.25
C LYS A 152 -10.92 8.25 6.70
N HIS A 153 -10.43 7.06 7.05
CA HIS A 153 -10.11 6.72 8.45
C HIS A 153 -8.79 5.97 8.57
N VAL A 154 -8.12 6.17 9.72
CA VAL A 154 -7.12 5.24 10.23
C VAL A 154 -7.74 4.60 11.47
N SER A 155 -7.82 3.29 11.49
CA SER A 155 -8.32 2.46 12.59
C SER A 155 -7.27 1.42 12.99
N LEU A 156 -7.23 1.09 14.27
CA LEU A 156 -6.35 0.04 14.76
C LEU A 156 -7.06 -1.30 14.64
N PHE A 157 -6.35 -2.38 14.27
CA PHE A 157 -6.96 -3.71 14.24
C PHE A 157 -7.48 -4.15 15.62
N SER A 158 -6.85 -3.70 16.71
CA SER A 158 -7.35 -3.90 18.07
C SER A 158 -8.74 -3.28 18.26
N GLU A 159 -8.96 -2.06 17.79
CA GLU A 159 -10.27 -1.40 17.84
C GLU A 159 -11.29 -2.12 16.95
N SER A 160 -10.94 -2.45 15.70
CA SER A 160 -11.85 -3.14 14.79
C SER A 160 -12.31 -4.51 15.32
N ILE A 161 -11.40 -5.27 15.96
CA ILE A 161 -11.73 -6.53 16.63
C ILE A 161 -12.64 -6.26 17.83
N GLY A 162 -12.28 -5.29 18.67
CA GLY A 162 -13.06 -4.93 19.85
C GLY A 162 -14.48 -4.48 19.52
N GLU A 163 -14.65 -3.69 18.46
CA GLU A 163 -15.95 -3.23 17.96
C GLU A 163 -16.83 -4.37 17.46
N LYS A 164 -16.27 -5.30 16.68
CA LYS A 164 -17.04 -6.44 16.15
C LYS A 164 -17.46 -7.42 17.25
N LEU A 165 -16.58 -7.65 18.24
CA LEU A 165 -16.76 -8.68 19.26
C LEU A 165 -17.39 -8.16 20.56
N GLY A 166 -17.40 -6.86 20.81
CA GLY A 166 -17.92 -6.30 22.05
C GLY A 166 -16.96 -6.39 23.24
N ILE A 167 -15.64 -6.45 23.00
CA ILE A 167 -14.61 -6.65 24.03
C ILE A 167 -13.48 -5.64 23.90
N TYR A 168 -12.71 -5.45 24.98
CA TYR A 168 -11.51 -4.62 24.94
C TYR A 168 -10.31 -5.42 24.46
N VAL A 169 -9.53 -4.83 23.54
CA VAL A 169 -8.38 -5.48 22.89
C VAL A 169 -7.17 -4.54 22.92
N GLY A 170 -6.08 -4.99 23.53
CA GLY A 170 -4.77 -4.32 23.47
C GLY A 170 -4.00 -4.66 22.20
N ALA A 171 -2.72 -4.29 22.15
CA ALA A 171 -1.84 -4.58 21.02
C ALA A 171 -0.48 -5.12 21.47
N LEU A 172 0.16 -5.95 20.65
CA LEU A 172 1.52 -6.43 20.84
C LEU A 172 2.32 -6.15 19.57
N SER A 173 3.43 -5.44 19.71
CA SER A 173 4.39 -5.21 18.62
C SER A 173 5.81 -5.10 19.16
N GLY A 174 6.81 -5.32 18.32
CA GLY A 174 8.22 -5.31 18.73
C GLY A 174 9.17 -5.90 17.69
N ALA A 175 10.46 -5.79 17.97
CA ALA A 175 11.54 -6.42 17.22
C ALA A 175 11.62 -7.93 17.53
N ASN A 176 10.68 -8.71 16.99
CA ASN A 176 10.42 -10.08 17.43
C ASN A 176 10.20 -11.06 16.26
N ILE A 177 11.26 -11.41 15.54
CA ILE A 177 11.19 -12.39 14.44
C ILE A 177 10.75 -13.75 14.99
N ALA A 178 9.66 -14.30 14.44
CA ALA A 178 8.99 -15.47 14.99
C ALA A 178 9.90 -16.70 15.21
N ASN A 179 10.71 -17.04 14.21
CA ASN A 179 11.64 -18.17 14.31
C ASN A 179 12.71 -17.96 15.39
N GLU A 180 13.17 -16.73 15.61
CA GLU A 180 14.19 -16.43 16.63
C GLU A 180 13.61 -16.55 18.03
N VAL A 181 12.42 -15.99 18.22
CA VAL A 181 11.67 -16.09 19.48
C VAL A 181 11.34 -17.56 19.80
N ALA A 182 10.92 -18.33 18.80
CA ALA A 182 10.61 -19.75 18.95
C ALA A 182 11.85 -20.61 19.27
N GLN A 183 13.02 -20.19 18.78
CA GLN A 183 14.34 -20.76 19.09
C GLN A 183 14.94 -20.23 20.40
N GLU A 184 14.15 -19.48 21.18
CA GLU A 184 14.56 -18.91 22.46
C GLU A 184 15.78 -17.98 22.37
N LYS A 185 15.99 -17.37 21.19
CA LYS A 185 16.95 -16.27 21.05
C LYS A 185 16.38 -15.04 21.72
N PHE A 186 17.26 -14.32 22.41
CA PHE A 186 16.89 -13.12 23.13
C PHE A 186 16.24 -12.09 22.18
N SER A 187 15.07 -11.61 22.58
CA SER A 187 14.33 -10.57 21.88
C SER A 187 13.42 -9.82 22.87
N GLU A 188 12.94 -8.66 22.43
CA GLU A 188 12.08 -7.79 23.23
C GLU A 188 10.81 -7.44 22.49
N THR A 189 9.71 -7.28 23.23
CA THR A 189 8.43 -6.82 22.70
C THR A 189 7.79 -5.81 23.63
N THR A 190 6.88 -5.02 23.07
CA THR A 190 6.01 -4.14 23.83
C THR A 190 4.57 -4.62 23.70
N ILE A 191 3.88 -4.72 24.84
CA ILE A 191 2.44 -4.94 24.91
C ILE A 191 1.81 -3.63 25.35
N ALA A 192 0.84 -3.14 24.59
CA ALA A 192 0.00 -2.05 25.01
C ALA A 192 -1.34 -2.59 25.53
N TYR A 193 -1.62 -2.30 26.79
CA TYR A 193 -2.87 -2.62 27.44
C TYR A 193 -3.20 -1.56 28.49
N ASP A 194 -4.21 -0.74 28.21
CA ASP A 194 -4.76 0.22 29.17
C ASP A 194 -6.04 -0.35 29.79
N PRO A 195 -6.05 -0.82 31.05
CA PRO A 195 -7.21 -1.48 31.63
C PRO A 195 -8.46 -0.60 31.57
N PRO A 196 -9.60 -1.10 31.05
CA PRO A 196 -10.84 -0.34 31.04
C PRO A 196 -11.25 0.08 32.45
N THR A 197 -11.78 1.29 32.60
CA THR A 197 -12.23 1.83 33.91
C THR A 197 -13.25 0.92 34.60
N ILE A 198 -14.09 0.23 33.82
CA ILE A 198 -15.09 -0.73 34.32
C ILE A 198 -14.46 -1.96 35.02
N ASP A 199 -13.19 -2.25 34.73
CA ASP A 199 -12.44 -3.33 35.38
C ASP A 199 -11.64 -2.83 36.59
N SER A 200 -11.69 -1.53 36.90
CA SER A 200 -10.98 -0.95 38.04
C SER A 200 -11.55 -1.47 39.36
N ARG A 201 -10.69 -2.10 40.16
CA ARG A 201 -11.02 -2.64 41.49
C ARG A 201 -10.58 -1.71 42.63
N ALA A 202 -10.28 -0.45 42.34
CA ALA A 202 -9.89 0.51 43.37
C ALA A 202 -11.09 0.81 44.30
N PRO A 203 -10.92 0.76 45.63
CA PRO A 203 -11.98 1.14 46.55
C PRO A 203 -12.27 2.64 46.39
N THR A 204 -13.53 2.99 46.16
CA THR A 204 -14.03 4.37 46.28
C THR A 204 -13.58 4.92 47.64
N PRO A 205 -12.98 6.13 47.74
CA PRO A 205 -12.45 6.61 49.01
C PRO A 205 -13.57 6.67 50.05
N LYS A 206 -13.43 5.85 51.10
CA LYS A 206 -14.32 5.87 52.27
C LYS A 206 -14.21 7.25 52.92
N THR A 207 -15.31 7.96 52.89
CA THR A 207 -15.56 9.22 53.61
C THR A 207 -15.30 8.99 55.10
N THR A 208 -14.20 9.54 55.64
CA THR A 208 -14.10 9.95 57.05
C THR A 208 -12.84 10.77 57.29
N THR A 209 -12.99 12.10 57.25
CA THR A 209 -12.27 13.08 58.10
C THR A 209 -13.05 14.40 58.05
N PRO A 210 -13.41 15.02 59.18
CA PRO A 210 -14.17 16.26 59.18
C PRO A 210 -13.22 17.47 59.27
N ARG A 211 -13.35 18.42 58.34
CA ARG A 211 -13.44 19.89 58.56
C ARG A 211 -12.77 20.74 57.47
N ILE A 212 -13.66 21.53 56.84
CA ILE A 212 -13.53 22.91 56.34
C ILE A 212 -12.73 23.12 55.05
N SER A 213 -13.43 22.99 53.91
CA SER A 213 -13.87 24.14 53.09
C SER A 213 -14.54 23.66 51.79
N THR A 214 -15.76 24.11 51.52
CA THR A 214 -16.47 24.07 50.22
C THR A 214 -16.88 25.51 49.85
N PRO A 215 -17.27 25.84 48.60
CA PRO A 215 -17.48 24.97 47.42
C PRO A 215 -16.93 25.52 46.08
N GLU A 216 -16.42 24.64 45.22
CA GLU A 216 -16.86 24.61 43.82
C GLU A 216 -17.05 23.13 43.44
N GLY A 217 -18.28 22.76 43.14
CA GLY A 217 -18.70 21.37 43.03
C GLY A 217 -18.23 20.73 41.73
N SER A 218 -17.33 19.74 41.84
CA SER A 218 -17.32 18.65 40.88
C SER A 218 -18.41 17.65 41.32
N GLN A 219 -19.60 17.79 40.75
CA GLN A 219 -20.45 16.61 40.55
C GLN A 219 -19.67 15.69 39.62
N LEU A 220 -18.91 14.75 40.18
CA LEU A 220 -18.44 13.59 39.44
C LEU A 220 -19.70 12.79 39.10
N ASP A 221 -20.19 13.02 37.89
CA ASP A 221 -21.34 12.33 37.33
C ASP A 221 -20.99 10.84 37.23
N LEU A 222 -21.62 10.02 38.07
CA LEU A 222 -21.39 8.57 38.16
C LEU A 222 -21.68 7.85 36.82
N THR A 223 -22.36 8.51 35.88
CA THR A 223 -22.58 8.03 34.51
C THR A 223 -21.33 8.12 33.63
N GLN A 224 -20.32 8.92 33.99
CA GLN A 224 -19.06 9.04 33.24
C GLN A 224 -18.06 7.89 33.51
N LEU A 225 -18.27 7.10 34.56
CA LEU A 225 -17.44 5.92 34.88
C LEU A 225 -17.75 4.71 33.98
N THR A 226 -18.88 4.74 33.27
CA THR A 226 -19.37 3.64 32.42
C THR A 226 -19.02 3.79 30.94
N GLU A 227 -18.48 4.93 30.50
CA GLU A 227 -18.20 5.17 29.08
C GLU A 227 -16.73 4.88 28.74
N HIS A 228 -16.49 3.72 28.12
CA HIS A 228 -15.19 3.38 27.51
C HIS A 228 -14.86 4.39 26.40
N ARG A 229 -13.62 4.88 26.35
CA ARG A 229 -13.14 5.76 25.27
C ARG A 229 -12.26 4.99 24.30
N ASP A 230 -12.36 5.31 23.02
CA ASP A 230 -11.48 4.77 21.99
C ASP A 230 -10.08 5.41 22.01
N THR A 231 -9.15 4.95 21.18
CA THR A 231 -7.77 5.48 21.17
C THR A 231 -7.66 6.90 20.62
N LYS A 232 -8.73 7.42 20.02
CA LYS A 232 -8.86 8.83 19.60
C LYS A 232 -9.47 9.70 20.70
N GLY A 233 -9.88 9.10 21.83
CA GLY A 233 -10.48 9.77 22.97
C GLY A 233 -11.96 10.09 22.82
N LEU A 234 -12.63 9.52 21.80
CA LEU A 234 -14.08 9.61 21.60
C LEU A 234 -14.79 8.52 22.43
N THR A 235 -16.07 8.71 22.75
CA THR A 235 -16.88 7.65 23.39
C THR A 235 -16.92 6.45 22.45
N SER A 236 -16.40 5.32 22.94
CA SER A 236 -16.32 4.08 22.17
C SER A 236 -17.73 3.55 21.89
N LYS A 237 -17.95 3.07 20.67
CA LYS A 237 -19.21 2.37 20.31
C LYS A 237 -19.36 1.04 21.04
N VAL A 238 -18.29 0.54 21.68
CA VAL A 238 -18.23 -0.74 22.35
C VAL A 238 -18.76 -0.63 23.78
N ARG A 239 -19.83 -1.36 24.08
CA ARG A 239 -20.31 -1.54 25.46
C ARG A 239 -19.61 -2.73 26.10
N LEU A 240 -18.69 -2.44 27.02
CA LEU A 240 -17.93 -3.47 27.72
C LEU A 240 -18.72 -4.06 28.89
N THR A 241 -18.51 -5.35 29.14
CA THR A 241 -18.99 -6.05 30.35
C THR A 241 -17.87 -6.13 31.38
N ALA A 242 -18.16 -5.78 32.63
CA ALA A 242 -17.22 -5.86 33.75
C ALA A 242 -16.73 -7.30 33.98
N GLN A 243 -15.46 -7.46 34.35
CA GLN A 243 -14.94 -8.77 34.74
C GLN A 243 -15.49 -9.25 36.08
N PRO A 244 -15.81 -10.56 36.21
CA PRO A 244 -16.16 -11.17 37.49
C PRO A 244 -15.08 -10.94 38.57
N THR A 245 -15.50 -10.67 39.81
CA THR A 245 -14.60 -10.40 40.95
C THR A 245 -13.86 -11.64 41.45
N ASP A 246 -14.35 -12.83 41.12
CA ASP A 246 -13.77 -14.14 41.44
C ASP A 246 -12.63 -14.56 40.49
N LEU A 247 -12.39 -13.80 39.42
CA LEU A 247 -11.19 -13.90 38.57
C LEU A 247 -10.09 -12.94 39.06
N PRO A 248 -8.80 -13.24 38.82
CA PRO A 248 -7.73 -12.26 38.94
C PRO A 248 -8.00 -11.00 38.08
N PRO A 249 -7.44 -9.83 38.43
CA PRO A 249 -7.56 -8.65 37.59
C PRO A 249 -6.75 -8.80 36.29
N LEU A 250 -7.34 -8.46 35.14
CA LEU A 250 -6.58 -8.32 33.89
C LEU A 250 -6.02 -6.91 33.76
N ASP A 251 -4.80 -6.73 34.26
CA ASP A 251 -4.02 -5.51 34.18
C ASP A 251 -2.68 -5.72 33.47
N GLN A 252 -1.82 -4.69 33.47
CA GLN A 252 -0.51 -4.76 32.85
C GLN A 252 0.39 -5.82 33.49
N THR A 253 0.24 -6.12 34.79
CA THR A 253 1.00 -7.17 35.47
C THR A 253 0.57 -8.54 34.96
N THR A 254 -0.73 -8.78 34.82
CA THR A 254 -1.23 -10.07 34.30
C THR A 254 -0.77 -10.33 32.87
N PHE A 255 -0.79 -9.32 31.99
CA PHE A 255 -0.24 -9.48 30.63
C PHE A 255 1.28 -9.60 30.59
N LYS A 256 2.01 -8.93 31.51
CA LYS A 256 3.44 -9.16 31.67
C LYS A 256 3.72 -10.62 32.03
N LEU A 257 2.99 -11.19 32.99
CA LEU A 257 3.15 -12.60 33.39
C LEU A 257 2.78 -13.57 32.27
N LEU A 258 1.77 -13.28 31.46
CA LEU A 258 1.32 -14.17 30.38
C LEU A 258 2.33 -14.31 29.22
N PHE A 259 3.15 -13.28 28.99
CA PHE A 259 4.03 -13.24 27.81
C PHE A 259 5.53 -13.24 28.15
N HIS A 260 5.94 -12.87 29.35
CA HIS A 260 7.35 -12.65 29.63
C HIS A 260 8.13 -13.94 29.82
N ARG A 261 9.24 -14.08 29.09
CA ARG A 261 10.24 -15.14 29.28
C ARG A 261 11.63 -14.54 29.46
N PRO A 262 12.61 -15.29 30.02
CA PRO A 262 14.01 -14.87 30.05
C PRO A 262 14.58 -14.54 28.66
N TYR A 263 14.09 -15.19 27.60
CA TYR A 263 14.48 -14.92 26.21
C TYR A 263 13.52 -13.97 25.48
N PHE A 264 12.38 -13.62 26.08
CA PHE A 264 11.36 -12.75 25.47
C PHE A 264 10.94 -11.68 26.47
N HIS A 265 11.67 -10.57 26.44
CA HIS A 265 11.49 -9.46 27.36
C HIS A 265 10.30 -8.59 26.96
N VAL A 266 9.30 -8.55 27.84
CA VAL A 266 8.04 -7.83 27.58
C VAL A 266 8.02 -6.51 28.37
N ARG A 267 7.87 -5.36 27.72
CA ARG A 267 7.45 -4.13 28.40
C ARG A 267 5.97 -3.92 28.18
N VAL A 268 5.25 -3.51 29.22
CA VAL A 268 3.82 -3.23 29.11
C VAL A 268 3.58 -1.73 29.28
N VAL A 269 2.80 -1.14 28.38
CA VAL A 269 2.47 0.29 28.34
C VAL A 269 0.96 0.48 28.18
N SER A 270 0.44 1.68 28.42
CA SER A 270 -0.98 1.99 28.14
C SER A 270 -1.24 2.41 26.68
N ASP A 271 -0.20 2.76 25.92
CA ASP A 271 -0.38 3.40 24.61
C ASP A 271 -0.60 2.39 23.48
N VAL A 272 -1.86 1.98 23.28
CA VAL A 272 -2.29 1.04 22.23
C VAL A 272 -2.04 1.61 20.85
N ALA A 273 -2.40 2.88 20.62
CA ALA A 273 -2.18 3.52 19.32
C ALA A 273 -0.70 3.58 18.94
N GLY A 274 0.17 3.99 19.85
CA GLY A 274 1.60 4.08 19.59
C GLY A 274 2.23 2.73 19.23
N VAL A 275 1.89 1.66 19.97
CA VAL A 275 2.41 0.30 19.69
C VAL A 275 1.92 -0.21 18.33
N SER A 276 0.64 -0.01 18.00
CA SER A 276 0.07 -0.42 16.71
C SER A 276 0.65 0.36 15.53
N LEU A 277 0.73 1.69 15.64
CA LEU A 277 1.28 2.56 14.59
C LEU A 277 2.77 2.31 14.38
N GLY A 278 3.53 2.05 15.44
CA GLY A 278 4.94 1.68 15.37
C GLY A 278 5.17 0.45 14.49
N GLY A 279 4.34 -0.58 14.66
CA GLY A 279 4.38 -1.80 13.84
C GLY A 279 3.98 -1.60 12.37
N ALA A 280 3.14 -0.62 12.07
CA ALA A 280 2.65 -0.34 10.71
C ALA A 280 3.59 0.58 9.92
N LEU A 281 3.83 1.80 10.44
CA LEU A 281 4.54 2.86 9.73
C LEU A 281 6.03 2.54 9.53
N LYS A 282 6.63 1.72 10.40
CA LYS A 282 8.02 1.26 10.22
C LYS A 282 8.25 0.60 8.87
N ASN A 283 7.23 -0.03 8.27
CA ASN A 283 7.38 -0.77 7.02
C ASN A 283 7.64 0.19 5.86
N ILE A 284 7.03 1.38 5.90
CA ILE A 284 7.29 2.46 4.94
C ILE A 284 8.73 2.97 5.12
N VAL A 285 9.17 3.19 6.36
CA VAL A 285 10.55 3.60 6.65
C VAL A 285 11.56 2.54 6.19
N ALA A 286 11.23 1.25 6.33
CA ALA A 286 12.05 0.15 5.85
C ALA A 286 12.18 0.11 4.32
N LEU A 287 11.11 0.44 3.58
CA LEU A 287 11.18 0.63 2.12
C LEU A 287 12.14 1.77 1.77
N ALA A 288 11.97 2.95 2.38
CA ALA A 288 12.85 4.09 2.14
C ALA A 288 14.31 3.79 2.44
N ALA A 289 14.59 3.09 3.55
CA ALA A 289 15.92 2.63 3.89
C ALA A 289 16.48 1.62 2.87
N GLY A 290 15.62 0.78 2.29
CA GLY A 290 15.97 -0.16 1.24
C GLY A 290 16.33 0.54 -0.07
N PHE A 291 15.53 1.51 -0.50
CA PHE A 291 15.83 2.32 -1.68
C PHE A 291 17.18 3.03 -1.55
N VAL A 292 17.43 3.70 -0.42
CA VAL A 292 18.71 4.38 -0.15
C VAL A 292 19.89 3.41 -0.14
N ALA A 293 19.70 2.21 0.41
CA ALA A 293 20.72 1.17 0.38
C ALA A 293 21.00 0.65 -1.03
N GLY A 294 19.95 0.46 -1.85
CA GLY A 294 20.08 0.02 -3.24
C GLY A 294 20.76 1.07 -4.13
N MET A 295 20.58 2.35 -3.83
CA MET A 295 21.30 3.44 -4.51
C MET A 295 22.77 3.58 -4.09
N GLY A 296 23.22 2.81 -3.09
CA GLY A 296 24.61 2.84 -2.63
C GLY A 296 25.01 4.12 -1.87
N TRP A 297 24.07 4.86 -1.28
CA TRP A 297 24.35 6.12 -0.58
C TRP A 297 25.04 5.95 0.79
N GLY A 298 25.21 4.72 1.26
CA GLY A 298 25.93 4.38 2.49
C GLY A 298 25.11 4.54 3.77
N ASP A 299 25.71 4.11 4.90
CA ASP A 299 25.02 3.98 6.19
C ASP A 299 24.59 5.32 6.79
N ASN A 300 25.30 6.41 6.49
CA ASN A 300 24.93 7.75 6.95
C ASN A 300 23.58 8.21 6.38
N ALA A 301 23.35 7.97 5.08
CA ALA A 301 22.09 8.30 4.43
C ALA A 301 20.95 7.42 4.96
N LYS A 302 21.23 6.12 5.14
CA LYS A 302 20.29 5.18 5.75
C LYS A 302 19.89 5.59 7.16
N ALA A 303 20.84 5.97 8.01
CA ALA A 303 20.58 6.47 9.35
C ALA A 303 19.76 7.77 9.34
N ALA A 304 20.03 8.68 8.39
CA ALA A 304 19.24 9.90 8.23
C ALA A 304 17.77 9.60 7.87
N VAL A 305 17.52 8.66 6.95
CA VAL A 305 16.18 8.18 6.61
C VAL A 305 15.48 7.56 7.81
N MET A 306 16.16 6.68 8.55
CA MET A 306 15.61 6.05 9.75
C MET A 306 15.22 7.09 10.81
N ARG A 307 16.07 8.10 11.03
CA ARG A 307 15.80 9.21 11.96
C ARG A 307 14.60 10.06 11.51
N VAL A 308 14.54 10.45 10.24
CA VAL A 308 13.41 11.21 9.68
C VAL A 308 12.12 10.39 9.80
N GLY A 309 12.17 9.12 9.42
CA GLY A 309 11.04 8.20 9.50
C GLY A 309 10.51 8.04 10.92
N LEU A 310 11.39 7.89 11.91
CA LEU A 310 10.98 7.83 13.32
C LEU A 310 10.24 9.10 13.76
N LEU A 311 10.73 10.28 13.35
CA LEU A 311 10.07 11.55 13.67
C LEU A 311 8.72 11.69 12.97
N GLU A 312 8.60 11.25 11.72
CA GLU A 312 7.34 11.23 10.99
C GLU A 312 6.34 10.24 11.61
N MET A 313 6.80 9.08 12.10
CA MET A 313 5.97 8.14 12.87
C MET A 313 5.40 8.78 14.13
N VAL A 314 6.26 9.44 14.93
CA VAL A 314 5.84 10.19 16.13
C VAL A 314 4.83 11.28 15.77
N LYS A 315 5.12 12.05 14.71
CA LYS A 315 4.27 13.14 14.24
C LYS A 315 2.90 12.61 13.79
N PHE A 316 2.87 11.49 13.07
CA PHE A 316 1.64 10.87 12.59
C PHE A 316 0.79 10.41 13.77
N GLY A 317 1.39 9.70 14.74
CA GLY A 317 0.69 9.28 15.95
C GLY A 317 0.13 10.46 16.74
N LYS A 318 0.93 11.52 16.98
CA LYS A 318 0.46 12.71 17.68
C LYS A 318 -0.63 13.48 16.93
N MET A 319 -0.57 13.51 15.60
CA MET A 319 -1.54 14.24 14.79
C MET A 319 -2.90 13.54 14.74
N PHE A 320 -2.91 12.21 14.61
CA PHE A 320 -4.14 11.46 14.36
C PHE A 320 -4.66 10.68 15.58
N PHE A 321 -3.83 10.52 16.63
CA PHE A 321 -4.13 9.78 17.86
C PHE A 321 -3.64 10.53 19.10
N ALA A 322 -3.78 11.86 19.12
CA ALA A 322 -3.22 12.77 20.13
C ALA A 322 -3.50 12.37 21.59
N ASN A 323 -4.64 11.73 21.85
CA ASN A 323 -5.08 11.34 23.18
C ASN A 323 -4.45 10.03 23.70
N SER A 324 -3.95 9.17 22.80
CA SER A 324 -3.29 7.90 23.16
C SER A 324 -1.79 7.94 22.88
N ALA A 325 -1.39 8.39 21.68
CA ALA A 325 -0.04 8.24 21.16
C ALA A 325 1.00 9.10 21.90
N ARG A 326 1.95 8.43 22.54
CA ARG A 326 3.05 9.06 23.30
C ARG A 326 4.35 8.97 22.52
N THR A 327 5.14 10.04 22.55
CA THR A 327 6.47 10.04 21.91
C THR A 327 7.37 8.93 22.46
N ALA A 328 7.34 8.70 23.78
CA ALA A 328 8.12 7.65 24.44
C ALA A 328 7.86 6.24 23.84
N THR A 329 6.61 5.93 23.44
CA THR A 329 6.27 4.65 22.83
C THR A 329 7.01 4.42 21.51
N PHE A 330 7.29 5.47 20.74
CA PHE A 330 8.06 5.34 19.50
C PHE A 330 9.57 5.34 19.76
N THR A 331 10.06 6.05 20.78
CA THR A 331 11.49 6.31 20.98
C THR A 331 12.16 5.40 22.00
N GLU A 332 11.41 4.83 22.95
CA GLU A 332 11.94 4.06 24.08
C GLU A 332 11.49 2.59 24.08
N GLU A 333 10.38 2.28 23.40
CA GLU A 333 9.79 0.95 23.40
C GLU A 333 10.20 0.14 22.16
N SER A 334 10.21 -1.20 22.30
CA SER A 334 10.58 -2.13 21.23
C SER A 334 9.67 -2.00 20.00
N ALA A 335 8.37 -1.73 20.21
CA ALA A 335 7.39 -1.52 19.13
C ALA A 335 7.69 -0.33 18.20
N GLY A 336 8.49 0.64 18.67
CA GLY A 336 8.88 1.82 17.90
C GLY A 336 10.26 1.66 17.28
N VAL A 337 11.25 2.25 17.95
CA VAL A 337 12.62 2.38 17.44
C VAL A 337 13.28 1.03 17.17
N ALA A 338 13.12 0.04 18.05
CA ALA A 338 13.79 -1.25 17.88
C ALA A 338 13.24 -1.99 16.65
N ASP A 339 11.90 -2.13 16.54
CA ASP A 339 11.26 -2.81 15.41
C ASP A 339 11.57 -2.10 14.07
N MET A 340 11.66 -0.76 14.08
CA MET A 340 12.10 0.01 12.91
C MET A 340 13.55 -0.29 12.53
N ILE A 341 14.49 -0.33 13.49
CA ILE A 341 15.91 -0.62 13.22
C ILE A 341 16.10 -2.02 12.61
N THR A 342 15.49 -3.05 13.21
CA THR A 342 15.59 -4.42 12.67
C THR A 342 14.99 -4.50 11.27
N SER A 343 13.84 -3.86 11.05
CA SER A 343 13.17 -3.85 9.75
C SER A 343 13.99 -3.17 8.66
N CYS A 344 14.65 -2.05 8.99
CA CYS A 344 15.54 -1.34 8.08
C CYS A 344 16.87 -2.07 7.84
N SER A 345 17.22 -3.07 8.65
CA SER A 345 18.48 -3.79 8.54
C SER A 345 18.36 -5.12 7.77
N GLY A 346 17.26 -5.84 7.96
CA GLY A 346 17.07 -7.17 7.34
C GLY A 346 15.63 -7.53 6.99
N GLY A 347 14.67 -6.60 7.16
CA GLY A 347 13.27 -6.84 6.87
C GLY A 347 13.00 -7.14 5.38
N ARG A 348 11.88 -7.81 5.10
CA ARG A 348 11.44 -8.10 3.70
C ARG A 348 11.25 -6.81 2.91
N ASN A 349 10.60 -5.80 3.48
CA ASN A 349 10.43 -4.47 2.86
C ASN A 349 11.77 -3.85 2.45
N TYR A 350 12.74 -3.82 3.38
CA TYR A 350 14.09 -3.32 3.10
C TYR A 350 14.78 -4.10 1.97
N ARG A 351 14.77 -5.44 2.04
CA ARG A 351 15.44 -6.28 1.03
C ARG A 351 14.83 -6.12 -0.36
N CYS A 352 13.50 -6.15 -0.47
CA CYS A 352 12.82 -6.00 -1.76
C CYS A 352 13.03 -4.61 -2.35
N ALA A 353 12.93 -3.55 -1.55
CA ALA A 353 13.21 -2.18 -2.01
C ALA A 353 14.68 -1.98 -2.43
N LYS A 354 15.62 -2.61 -1.72
CA LYS A 354 17.03 -2.61 -2.11
C LYS A 354 17.22 -3.30 -3.46
N MET A 355 16.68 -4.50 -3.61
CA MET A 355 16.77 -5.29 -4.85
C MET A 355 16.09 -4.62 -6.03
N SER A 356 14.96 -3.93 -5.82
CA SER A 356 14.26 -3.23 -6.91
C SER A 356 15.12 -2.14 -7.53
N VAL A 357 15.87 -1.41 -6.69
CA VAL A 357 16.82 -0.39 -7.15
C VAL A 357 18.06 -1.04 -7.77
N GLU A 358 18.64 -2.06 -7.15
CA GLU A 358 19.84 -2.74 -7.67
C GLU A 358 19.59 -3.43 -9.03
N ARG A 359 18.39 -3.98 -9.22
CA ARG A 359 17.98 -4.66 -10.46
C ARG A 359 17.35 -3.71 -11.49
N GLY A 360 16.97 -2.50 -11.09
CA GLY A 360 16.25 -1.56 -11.95
C GLY A 360 14.86 -2.04 -12.37
N VAL A 361 14.20 -2.85 -11.53
CA VAL A 361 12.87 -3.41 -11.80
C VAL A 361 11.85 -2.92 -10.77
N PRO A 362 10.55 -2.88 -11.11
CA PRO A 362 9.51 -2.51 -10.15
C PRO A 362 9.53 -3.39 -8.90
N ILE A 363 9.21 -2.82 -7.74
CA ILE A 363 9.19 -3.55 -6.47
C ILE A 363 8.19 -4.73 -6.48
N GLN A 364 7.11 -4.62 -7.26
CA GLN A 364 6.11 -5.66 -7.47
C GLN A 364 6.68 -6.88 -8.21
N GLU A 365 7.66 -6.66 -9.08
CA GLU A 365 8.34 -7.75 -9.78
C GLU A 365 9.25 -8.51 -8.81
N VAL A 366 10.03 -7.78 -8.00
CA VAL A 366 10.84 -8.37 -6.92
C VAL A 366 9.98 -9.12 -5.91
N GLU A 367 8.81 -8.58 -5.55
CA GLU A 367 7.85 -9.22 -4.67
C GLU A 367 7.41 -10.60 -5.20
N ARG A 368 7.06 -10.66 -6.48
CA ARG A 368 6.62 -11.90 -7.13
C ARG A 368 7.73 -12.94 -7.18
N GLU A 369 8.96 -12.53 -7.45
CA GLU A 369 10.12 -13.42 -7.58
C GLU A 369 10.64 -13.92 -6.23
N GLU A 370 10.74 -13.03 -5.23
CA GLU A 370 11.50 -13.30 -4.00
C GLU A 370 10.61 -13.80 -2.85
N LEU A 371 9.31 -13.52 -2.88
CA LEU A 371 8.42 -13.78 -1.74
C LEU A 371 7.45 -14.96 -1.94
N ASN A 372 7.57 -15.72 -3.04
CA ASN A 372 6.81 -16.96 -3.29
C ASN A 372 5.31 -16.83 -3.00
N GLY A 373 4.70 -15.70 -3.40
CA GLY A 373 3.28 -15.39 -3.20
C GLY A 373 2.92 -14.68 -1.88
N GLN A 374 3.89 -14.32 -1.03
CA GLN A 374 3.64 -13.46 0.14
C GLN A 374 3.72 -11.97 -0.23
N MET A 375 2.76 -11.18 0.24
CA MET A 375 2.72 -9.75 -0.04
C MET A 375 3.61 -8.89 0.86
N LEU A 376 4.17 -7.82 0.31
CA LEU A 376 4.85 -6.73 0.99
C LEU A 376 3.81 -5.78 1.61
N GLN A 377 3.66 -5.83 2.93
CA GLN A 377 2.78 -4.87 3.62
C GLN A 377 3.26 -3.42 3.50
N GLY A 378 4.56 -3.17 3.27
CA GLY A 378 5.08 -1.80 3.23
C GLY A 378 4.54 -0.99 2.06
N THR A 379 4.38 -1.61 0.88
CA THR A 379 3.93 -0.94 -0.35
C THR A 379 2.45 -0.55 -0.25
N SER A 380 1.61 -1.46 0.26
CA SER A 380 0.20 -1.15 0.53
C SER A 380 0.06 -0.09 1.62
N THR A 381 0.76 -0.23 2.75
CA THR A 381 0.70 0.77 3.83
C THR A 381 1.17 2.15 3.35
N ALA A 382 2.19 2.23 2.49
CA ALA A 382 2.66 3.49 1.92
C ALA A 382 1.59 4.16 1.04
N LYS A 383 0.89 3.38 0.22
CA LYS A 383 -0.25 3.86 -0.58
C LYS A 383 -1.36 4.39 0.32
N ASP A 384 -1.82 3.58 1.28
CA ASP A 384 -2.97 3.95 2.11
C ASP A 384 -2.67 5.19 2.96
N VAL A 385 -1.45 5.29 3.51
CA VAL A 385 -0.99 6.47 4.25
C VAL A 385 -0.88 7.69 3.34
N PHE A 386 -0.40 7.53 2.11
CA PHE A 386 -0.34 8.61 1.14
C PHE A 386 -1.74 9.17 0.84
N GLU A 387 -2.69 8.29 0.48
CA GLU A 387 -4.07 8.66 0.18
C GLU A 387 -4.76 9.31 1.39
N PHE A 388 -4.53 8.77 2.59
CA PHE A 388 -5.04 9.34 3.84
C PHE A 388 -4.52 10.75 4.12
N LEU A 389 -3.24 11.01 3.85
CA LEU A 389 -2.61 12.33 4.00
C LEU A 389 -3.03 13.30 2.90
N GLU A 390 -3.19 12.81 1.68
CA GLU A 390 -3.66 13.58 0.51
C GLU A 390 -5.08 14.11 0.73
N ALA A 391 -5.99 13.24 1.17
CA ALA A 391 -7.37 13.61 1.49
C ALA A 391 -7.50 14.71 2.57
N ARG A 392 -6.41 15.00 3.29
CA ARG A 392 -6.34 16.02 4.35
C ARG A 392 -5.43 17.19 4.01
N GLY A 393 -4.81 17.20 2.82
CA GLY A 393 -3.83 18.21 2.44
C GLY A 393 -2.59 18.23 3.34
N LYS A 394 -2.20 17.09 3.91
CA LYS A 394 -1.11 16.96 4.90
C LYS A 394 0.17 16.36 4.34
N GLN A 395 0.26 16.14 3.02
CA GLN A 395 1.44 15.54 2.37
C GLN A 395 2.76 16.28 2.69
N ALA A 396 2.74 17.62 2.67
CA ALA A 396 3.93 18.44 2.97
C ALA A 396 4.47 18.24 4.40
N GLU A 397 3.64 17.72 5.32
CA GLU A 397 4.01 17.48 6.71
C GLU A 397 4.76 16.16 6.93
N PHE A 398 4.75 15.26 5.95
CA PHE A 398 5.31 13.90 6.00
C PHE A 398 6.11 13.57 4.72
N PRO A 399 7.19 14.33 4.43
CA PRO A 399 7.91 14.23 3.18
C PRO A 399 8.50 12.84 2.92
N LEU A 400 8.97 12.11 3.94
CA LEU A 400 9.53 10.77 3.74
C LEU A 400 8.43 9.75 3.44
N LEU A 401 7.35 9.73 4.23
CA LEU A 401 6.23 8.80 4.01
C LEU A 401 5.63 9.01 2.60
N VAL A 402 5.51 10.27 2.17
CA VAL A 402 5.00 10.63 0.84
C VAL A 402 5.99 10.27 -0.27
N ALA A 403 7.28 10.61 -0.12
CA ALA A 403 8.30 10.32 -1.13
C ALA A 403 8.47 8.81 -1.38
N THR A 404 8.21 7.98 -0.38
CA THR A 404 8.26 6.52 -0.50
C THR A 404 7.17 5.97 -1.44
N TYR A 405 6.10 6.72 -1.69
CA TYR A 405 5.00 6.34 -2.59
C TYR A 405 4.99 7.09 -3.94
N GLN A 406 5.24 8.41 -3.95
CA GLN A 406 5.09 9.30 -5.13
C GLN A 406 6.08 9.05 -6.30
N GLY A 407 6.93 8.03 -6.21
CA GLY A 407 7.98 7.78 -7.21
C GLY A 407 7.48 7.61 -8.65
N ARG A 408 6.34 6.97 -8.92
CA ARG A 408 6.13 6.35 -10.25
C ARG A 408 6.21 7.28 -11.47
N LEU A 409 5.39 8.33 -11.59
CA LEU A 409 5.43 9.22 -12.77
C LEU A 409 6.62 10.18 -12.75
N ASN A 410 6.96 10.72 -11.57
CA ASN A 410 8.05 11.69 -11.44
C ASN A 410 9.41 11.03 -11.64
N GLU A 411 9.67 9.88 -11.03
CA GLU A 411 10.92 9.12 -11.15
C GLU A 411 11.16 8.68 -12.59
N SER A 412 10.16 8.08 -13.26
CA SER A 412 10.27 7.74 -14.69
C SER A 412 10.53 8.96 -15.57
N SER A 413 9.96 10.12 -15.22
CA SER A 413 10.25 11.37 -15.93
C SER A 413 11.67 11.86 -15.67
N LEU A 414 12.17 11.77 -14.44
CA LEU A 414 13.52 12.17 -14.07
C LEU A 414 14.58 11.28 -14.73
N ASP A 415 14.35 9.97 -14.81
CA ASP A 415 15.22 9.02 -15.50
C ASP A 415 15.31 9.34 -16.99
N LEU A 416 14.17 9.66 -17.60
CA LEU A 416 14.09 10.06 -19.00
C LEU A 416 14.82 11.39 -19.27
N LEU A 417 14.73 12.36 -18.36
CA LEU A 417 15.51 13.60 -18.43
C LEU A 417 17.02 13.34 -18.28
N SER A 418 17.40 12.45 -17.34
CA SER A 418 18.80 12.05 -17.12
C SER A 418 19.39 11.37 -18.35
N GLY A 419 18.70 10.38 -18.93
CA GLY A 419 19.10 9.72 -20.17
C GLY A 419 19.17 10.68 -21.37
N SER A 420 18.40 11.77 -21.34
CA SER A 420 18.41 12.83 -22.34
C SER A 420 19.54 13.85 -22.16
N ASP A 421 20.46 13.59 -21.22
CA ASP A 421 21.54 14.50 -20.85
C ASP A 421 20.98 15.88 -20.43
N ILE A 422 20.00 15.89 -19.53
CA ILE A 422 19.49 17.11 -18.87
C ILE A 422 19.97 17.09 -17.44
N GLN A 423 21.06 17.80 -17.16
CA GLN A 423 21.74 17.74 -15.87
C GLN A 423 21.31 18.90 -14.99
N PHE A 424 20.68 18.63 -13.85
CA PHE A 424 20.24 19.66 -12.92
C PHE A 424 20.45 19.23 -11.46
N ARG A 425 20.31 20.19 -10.54
CA ARG A 425 20.23 19.89 -9.10
C ARG A 425 19.06 20.67 -8.52
N ARG A 426 18.09 19.96 -7.92
CA ARG A 426 16.94 20.58 -7.27
C ARG A 426 17.18 20.70 -5.77
N SER A 427 16.84 21.85 -5.21
CA SER A 427 16.71 22.03 -3.76
C SER A 427 15.33 21.54 -3.31
N PRO A 428 15.21 20.77 -2.20
CA PRO A 428 13.92 20.27 -1.73
C PRO A 428 12.87 21.35 -1.39
N ARG A 429 13.28 22.62 -1.29
CA ARG A 429 12.42 23.77 -0.94
C ARG A 429 11.94 24.58 -2.15
N LEU A 430 12.35 24.21 -3.36
CA LEU A 430 12.07 24.98 -4.57
C LEU A 430 11.43 24.06 -5.62
N ASP A 431 10.40 24.58 -6.27
CA ASP A 431 9.72 23.92 -7.38
C ASP A 431 10.35 24.23 -8.74
N ILE A 432 11.53 24.86 -8.72
CA ILE A 432 12.29 25.20 -9.91
C ILE A 432 13.72 24.67 -9.76
N ALA A 433 14.24 24.09 -10.84
CA ALA A 433 15.65 23.71 -10.94
C ALA A 433 16.26 24.21 -12.26
N LEU A 434 17.41 24.88 -12.17
CA LEU A 434 18.16 25.31 -13.33
C LEU A 434 18.98 24.14 -13.89
N VAL A 435 18.88 23.92 -15.20
CA VAL A 435 19.69 22.93 -15.92
C VAL A 435 21.09 23.52 -16.13
N LYS A 436 22.12 22.71 -15.88
CA LYS A 436 23.52 23.13 -15.90
C LYS A 436 24.11 23.18 -17.31
N ASN A 437 23.67 22.27 -18.19
CA ASN A 437 24.25 22.07 -19.52
C ASN A 437 23.36 22.61 -20.66
N HIS A 438 22.17 23.13 -20.35
CA HIS A 438 21.26 23.76 -21.31
C HIS A 438 20.57 24.98 -20.69
N PRO A 439 20.20 26.00 -21.50
CA PRO A 439 19.51 27.20 -21.01
C PRO A 439 18.01 26.91 -20.77
N ILE A 440 17.74 25.98 -19.85
CA ILE A 440 16.40 25.49 -19.52
C ILE A 440 16.22 25.55 -18.00
N ALA A 441 15.01 25.90 -17.56
CA ALA A 441 14.57 25.72 -16.18
C ALA A 441 13.51 24.61 -16.14
N LEU A 442 13.67 23.66 -15.25
CA LEU A 442 12.65 22.65 -14.93
C LEU A 442 11.74 23.22 -13.85
N VAL A 443 10.42 23.14 -14.08
CA VAL A 443 9.39 23.54 -13.12
C VAL A 443 8.59 22.29 -12.73
N PHE A 444 8.47 22.04 -11.44
CA PHE A 444 7.75 20.89 -10.90
C PHE A 444 6.36 21.34 -10.46
N LEU A 445 5.33 20.84 -11.15
CA LEU A 445 3.93 21.25 -10.95
C LEU A 445 3.04 20.02 -10.74
N PRO A 446 1.86 20.18 -10.12
CA PRO A 446 0.81 19.16 -10.17
C PRO A 446 0.49 18.78 -11.62
N ALA A 447 0.29 17.48 -11.89
CA ALA A 447 0.15 16.96 -13.26
C ALA A 447 -0.99 17.61 -14.06
N GLY A 448 -2.12 17.91 -13.40
CA GLY A 448 -3.27 18.57 -14.02
C GLY A 448 -3.06 20.05 -14.39
N ASP A 449 -2.06 20.71 -13.79
CA ASP A 449 -1.75 22.10 -14.09
C ASP A 449 -0.84 22.22 -15.33
N ILE A 450 -0.04 21.19 -15.62
CA ILE A 450 0.97 21.19 -16.68
C ILE A 450 0.37 21.54 -18.06
N PRO A 451 -0.73 20.92 -18.53
CA PRO A 451 -1.35 21.29 -19.81
C PRO A 451 -1.75 22.76 -19.89
N THR A 452 -2.23 23.35 -18.78
CA THR A 452 -2.64 24.75 -18.73
C THR A 452 -1.45 25.69 -18.94
N PHE A 453 -0.35 25.47 -18.21
CA PHE A 453 0.86 26.30 -18.36
C PHE A 453 1.50 26.15 -19.76
N VAL A 454 1.43 24.96 -20.34
CA VAL A 454 1.92 24.70 -21.70
C VAL A 454 1.02 25.38 -22.74
N GLY A 455 -0.31 25.23 -22.63
CA GLY A 455 -1.28 25.82 -23.55
C GLY A 455 -1.29 27.36 -23.54
N GLU A 456 -1.05 27.96 -22.37
CA GLU A 456 -0.88 29.41 -22.23
C GLU A 456 0.45 29.93 -22.79
N GLY A 457 1.39 29.04 -23.14
CA GLY A 457 2.72 29.42 -23.61
C GLY A 457 3.65 29.95 -22.52
N ARG A 458 3.33 29.68 -21.24
CA ARG A 458 4.20 30.02 -20.09
C ARG A 458 5.30 28.97 -19.89
N VAL A 459 5.05 27.74 -20.33
CA VAL A 459 5.97 26.61 -20.33
C VAL A 459 6.04 26.04 -21.74
N ASP A 460 7.24 25.75 -22.23
CA ASP A 460 7.44 25.30 -23.61
C ASP A 460 7.19 23.80 -23.82
N LEU A 461 7.51 22.98 -22.80
CA LEU A 461 7.42 21.52 -22.79
C LEU A 461 6.90 21.01 -21.44
N GLY A 462 6.08 19.96 -21.45
CA GLY A 462 5.56 19.33 -20.24
C GLY A 462 5.49 17.81 -20.35
N ILE A 463 5.71 17.11 -19.22
CA ILE A 463 5.46 15.67 -19.09
C ILE A 463 4.27 15.50 -18.15
N THR A 464 3.19 14.86 -18.62
CA THR A 464 1.97 14.65 -17.83
C THR A 464 1.20 13.43 -18.34
N GLY A 465 0.07 13.07 -17.73
CA GLY A 465 -0.81 12.02 -18.23
C GLY A 465 -1.68 12.50 -19.39
N ARG A 466 -1.95 11.65 -20.38
CA ARG A 466 -2.86 11.96 -21.50
C ARG A 466 -4.26 12.33 -21.00
N ASP A 467 -4.70 11.72 -19.90
CA ASP A 467 -5.93 12.05 -19.19
C ASP A 467 -6.01 13.53 -18.78
N GLN A 468 -4.90 14.11 -18.33
CA GLN A 468 -4.85 15.54 -17.96
C GLN A 468 -4.90 16.45 -19.18
N VAL A 469 -4.26 16.03 -20.28
CA VAL A 469 -4.31 16.76 -21.56
C VAL A 469 -5.74 16.79 -22.11
N GLU A 470 -6.39 15.62 -22.16
CA GLU A 470 -7.78 15.50 -22.62
C GLU A 470 -8.77 16.29 -21.74
N GLU A 471 -8.57 16.31 -20.41
CA GLU A 471 -9.38 17.12 -19.50
C GLU A 471 -9.19 18.61 -19.71
N HIS A 472 -7.96 19.06 -19.93
CA HIS A 472 -7.69 20.46 -20.29
C HIS A 472 -8.35 20.85 -21.61
N ASP A 473 -8.23 20.00 -22.64
CA ASP A 473 -8.76 20.27 -23.97
C ASP A 473 -10.30 20.28 -23.96
N ALA A 474 -10.91 19.34 -23.23
CA ALA A 474 -12.35 19.31 -23.02
C ALA A 474 -12.86 20.55 -22.27
N LYS A 475 -12.16 21.01 -21.22
CA LYS A 475 -12.50 22.25 -20.49
C LYS A 475 -12.50 23.47 -21.42
N ARG A 476 -11.47 23.63 -22.24
CA ARG A 476 -11.38 24.73 -23.21
C ARG A 476 -12.48 24.67 -24.26
N GLY A 477 -12.83 23.47 -24.74
CA GLY A 477 -13.95 23.26 -25.65
C GLY A 477 -15.29 23.72 -25.07
N LEU A 478 -15.55 23.41 -23.79
CA LEU A 478 -16.75 23.83 -23.06
C LEU A 478 -16.79 25.34 -22.76
N GLU A 479 -15.64 25.97 -22.51
CA GLU A 479 -15.53 27.42 -22.30
C GLU A 479 -15.76 28.22 -23.59
N ALA A 480 -15.23 27.76 -24.72
CA ALA A 480 -15.42 28.40 -26.03
C ALA A 480 -16.90 28.43 -26.44
N THR A 481 -17.70 27.46 -26.01
CA THR A 481 -19.15 27.42 -26.25
C THR A 481 -19.92 28.43 -25.39
N LYS A 482 -19.42 28.77 -24.19
CA LYS A 482 -20.06 29.73 -23.25
C LYS A 482 -19.76 31.20 -23.59
N VAL A 483 -18.56 31.55 -24.05
CA VAL A 483 -18.19 32.95 -24.36
C VAL A 483 -18.98 33.53 -25.54
N GLY A 484 -19.38 32.67 -26.49
CA GLY A 484 -20.27 33.05 -27.60
C GLY A 484 -21.66 33.56 -27.20
N GLU A 485 -22.06 33.42 -25.93
CA GLU A 485 -23.32 33.94 -25.39
C GLU A 485 -23.25 35.44 -25.02
N SER A 486 -22.05 36.01 -24.80
CA SER A 486 -21.89 37.37 -24.24
C SER A 486 -21.66 38.49 -25.26
N GLU A 487 -21.26 38.19 -26.50
CA GLU A 487 -20.88 39.20 -27.52
C GLU A 487 -21.88 39.39 -28.67
N ARG A 488 -23.18 39.13 -28.48
CA ARG A 488 -24.23 39.49 -29.46
C ARG A 488 -24.83 40.89 -29.27
N GLY A 489 -24.13 41.79 -28.59
CA GLY A 489 -24.64 43.12 -28.28
C GLY A 489 -23.61 44.23 -28.32
N THR A 490 -22.94 44.47 -29.45
CA THR A 490 -22.69 45.81 -30.04
C THR A 490 -21.65 45.73 -31.17
N VAL A 491 -22.07 46.08 -32.39
CA VAL A 491 -21.16 46.38 -33.49
C VAL A 491 -20.77 47.86 -33.41
N ARG A 492 -19.48 48.16 -33.36
CA ARG A 492 -18.88 49.37 -33.98
C ARG A 492 -17.38 49.14 -34.23
N GLY A 493 -16.95 49.44 -35.46
CA GLY A 493 -15.69 48.99 -36.05
C GLY A 493 -14.42 49.74 -35.64
N GLY A 494 -13.29 49.18 -36.09
CA GLY A 494 -11.94 49.74 -36.01
C GLY A 494 -10.86 48.69 -36.31
N ASP A 495 -10.41 48.66 -37.56
CA ASP A 495 -9.08 48.30 -38.11
C ASP A 495 -8.18 47.22 -37.46
N GLY A 496 -8.10 46.07 -38.16
CA GLY A 496 -6.87 45.54 -38.76
C GLY A 496 -5.60 45.29 -37.94
N ALA A 497 -5.42 44.06 -37.46
CA ALA A 497 -4.16 43.29 -37.59
C ALA A 497 -4.33 41.82 -37.17
N GLY A 498 -4.14 40.89 -38.13
CA GLY A 498 -3.66 39.53 -37.84
C GLY A 498 -4.63 38.50 -37.22
N ARG A 499 -5.78 38.22 -37.86
CA ARG A 499 -6.52 36.97 -37.61
C ARG A 499 -5.80 35.79 -38.29
N ALA A 500 -4.91 35.11 -37.57
CA ALA A 500 -4.52 33.73 -37.85
C ALA A 500 -5.33 32.83 -36.91
N GLY A 501 -6.11 31.91 -37.48
CA GLY A 501 -6.99 31.01 -36.73
C GLY A 501 -6.21 30.08 -35.81
N VAL A 502 -6.59 30.03 -34.53
CA VAL A 502 -6.10 29.04 -33.57
C VAL A 502 -7.33 28.37 -32.96
N ASN A 503 -7.86 27.37 -33.68
CA ASN A 503 -8.72 26.35 -33.07
C ASN A 503 -7.79 25.31 -32.47
N GLY A 504 -7.49 25.42 -31.18
CA GLY A 504 -6.69 24.44 -30.45
C GLY A 504 -6.47 24.88 -29.00
N SER A 505 -6.37 23.93 -28.08
CA SER A 505 -6.12 24.16 -26.64
C SER A 505 -4.77 24.82 -26.33
N GLY A 506 -3.95 25.07 -27.34
CA GLY A 506 -2.60 25.61 -27.22
C GLY A 506 -1.54 24.55 -26.93
N VAL A 507 -1.95 23.29 -26.75
CA VAL A 507 -1.11 22.14 -26.44
C VAL A 507 -1.01 21.21 -27.66
N GLU A 508 0.19 20.70 -27.95
CA GLU A 508 0.41 19.64 -28.95
C GLU A 508 1.06 18.42 -28.26
N GLU A 509 0.44 17.25 -28.36
CA GLU A 509 1.04 15.99 -27.93
C GLU A 509 2.15 15.57 -28.91
N VAL A 510 3.35 15.32 -28.40
CA VAL A 510 4.55 15.09 -29.21
C VAL A 510 4.99 13.63 -29.18
N LEU A 511 4.98 13.00 -28.00
CA LEU A 511 5.44 11.62 -27.80
C LEU A 511 4.62 10.93 -26.72
N ASP A 512 4.27 9.67 -26.96
CA ASP A 512 3.89 8.72 -25.90
C ASP A 512 5.17 8.20 -25.23
N LEU A 513 5.26 8.33 -23.91
CA LEU A 513 6.46 7.96 -23.15
C LEU A 513 6.47 6.47 -22.75
N GLY A 514 5.37 5.74 -22.97
CA GLY A 514 5.29 4.29 -22.80
C GLY A 514 5.10 3.77 -21.37
N PHE A 515 5.14 4.65 -20.36
CA PHE A 515 4.88 4.35 -18.94
C PHE A 515 3.63 5.05 -18.41
N GLY A 516 3.22 4.74 -17.17
CA GLY A 516 2.03 5.34 -16.54
C GLY A 516 0.70 4.91 -17.17
N ARG A 517 0.60 3.65 -17.61
CA ARG A 517 -0.60 3.10 -18.28
C ARG A 517 -1.77 3.00 -17.31
N CYS A 518 -2.88 3.69 -17.60
CA CYS A 518 -4.14 3.58 -16.86
C CYS A 518 -5.33 3.67 -17.84
N LYS A 519 -6.53 3.39 -17.35
CA LYS A 519 -7.78 3.57 -18.08
C LYS A 519 -8.74 4.41 -17.25
N LEU A 520 -9.25 5.50 -17.79
CA LEU A 520 -10.38 6.22 -17.21
C LEU A 520 -11.65 5.42 -17.55
N GLN A 521 -12.31 4.87 -16.55
CA GLN A 521 -13.42 3.92 -16.76
C GLN A 521 -14.69 4.38 -16.06
N VAL A 522 -15.83 4.08 -16.70
CA VAL A 522 -17.15 4.16 -16.08
C VAL A 522 -17.34 2.92 -15.22
N GLN A 523 -17.67 3.13 -13.95
CA GLN A 523 -17.80 2.07 -12.94
C GLN A 523 -19.12 2.22 -12.19
N VAL A 524 -19.74 1.09 -11.87
CA VAL A 524 -21.04 1.01 -11.17
C VAL A 524 -20.99 -0.08 -10.10
N PRO A 525 -21.88 -0.06 -9.09
CA PRO A 525 -21.94 -1.12 -8.09
C PRO A 525 -22.11 -2.51 -8.73
N GLU A 526 -21.31 -3.48 -8.28
CA GLU A 526 -21.29 -4.84 -8.84
C GLU A 526 -22.65 -5.53 -8.70
N ASP A 527 -23.31 -5.38 -7.55
CA ASP A 527 -24.66 -5.88 -7.29
C ASP A 527 -25.77 -4.91 -7.74
N GLY A 528 -25.40 -3.82 -8.41
CA GLY A 528 -26.33 -2.79 -8.89
C GLY A 528 -27.11 -3.18 -10.16
N PRO A 529 -28.24 -2.52 -10.43
CA PRO A 529 -29.08 -2.81 -11.59
C PRO A 529 -28.48 -2.32 -12.92
N ILE A 530 -27.52 -1.39 -12.86
CA ILE A 530 -26.92 -0.73 -14.02
C ILE A 530 -25.80 -1.62 -14.57
N LYS A 531 -25.85 -1.94 -15.87
CA LYS A 531 -24.80 -2.73 -16.54
C LYS A 531 -24.31 -2.09 -17.84
N ASP A 532 -25.09 -1.21 -18.46
CA ASP A 532 -24.70 -0.44 -19.64
C ASP A 532 -24.51 1.05 -19.28
N PRO A 533 -23.47 1.75 -19.78
CA PRO A 533 -23.26 3.18 -19.51
C PRO A 533 -24.42 4.07 -19.96
N ARG A 534 -25.24 3.65 -20.94
CA ARG A 534 -26.45 4.39 -21.36
C ARG A 534 -27.49 4.49 -20.24
N GLU A 535 -27.55 3.50 -19.36
CA GLU A 535 -28.48 3.52 -18.23
C GLU A 535 -28.11 4.56 -17.15
N LEU A 536 -26.90 5.13 -17.21
CA LEU A 536 -26.47 6.26 -16.38
C LEU A 536 -26.90 7.62 -16.96
N VAL A 537 -27.45 7.67 -18.18
CA VAL A 537 -27.96 8.91 -18.76
C VAL A 537 -29.08 9.49 -17.89
N GLY A 538 -28.94 10.76 -17.51
CA GLY A 538 -29.90 11.42 -16.62
C GLY A 538 -29.72 11.10 -15.13
N ARG A 539 -28.71 10.30 -14.76
CA ARG A 539 -28.38 9.95 -13.36
C ARG A 539 -27.20 10.76 -12.83
N ASN A 540 -26.85 10.54 -11.55
CA ASN A 540 -25.72 11.19 -10.92
C ASN A 540 -24.42 10.42 -11.18
N VAL A 541 -23.43 11.09 -11.77
CA VAL A 541 -22.10 10.55 -12.01
C VAL A 541 -21.07 11.44 -11.33
N VAL A 542 -20.17 10.85 -10.54
CA VAL A 542 -19.06 11.60 -9.93
C VAL A 542 -17.73 11.30 -10.60
N THR A 543 -16.86 12.31 -10.66
CA THR A 543 -15.52 12.17 -11.24
C THR A 543 -14.61 13.32 -10.82
N SER A 544 -13.30 13.11 -10.90
CA SER A 544 -12.30 14.17 -10.89
C SER A 544 -12.04 14.77 -12.29
N PHE A 545 -12.50 14.09 -13.36
CA PHE A 545 -12.34 14.43 -14.78
C PHE A 545 -13.68 14.89 -15.39
N THR A 546 -14.19 16.02 -14.89
CA THR A 546 -15.53 16.51 -15.23
C THR A 546 -15.75 16.77 -16.72
N ALA A 547 -14.77 17.35 -17.40
CA ALA A 547 -14.96 17.79 -18.77
C ALA A 547 -14.88 16.63 -19.77
N VAL A 548 -13.94 15.70 -19.58
CA VAL A 548 -13.88 14.46 -20.40
C VAL A 548 -15.13 13.62 -20.17
N THR A 549 -15.58 13.51 -18.91
CA THR A 549 -16.79 12.75 -18.58
C THR A 549 -18.04 13.40 -19.18
N GLU A 550 -18.15 14.73 -19.16
CA GLU A 550 -19.24 15.46 -19.81
C GLU A 550 -19.25 15.23 -21.32
N ARG A 551 -18.09 15.27 -21.96
CA ARG A 551 -17.95 14.97 -23.38
C ARG A 551 -18.41 13.54 -23.71
N TYR A 552 -18.03 12.57 -22.89
CA TYR A 552 -18.41 11.16 -23.06
C TYR A 552 -19.92 10.94 -22.93
N PHE A 553 -20.56 11.43 -21.85
CA PHE A 553 -22.00 11.26 -21.68
C PHE A 553 -22.83 12.03 -22.70
N ARG A 554 -22.31 13.15 -23.22
CA ARG A 554 -22.95 13.88 -24.31
C ARG A 554 -23.02 13.06 -25.59
N MET A 555 -21.95 12.33 -25.93
CA MET A 555 -21.94 11.42 -27.08
C MET A 555 -22.99 10.30 -26.91
N LEU A 556 -23.09 9.72 -25.71
CA LEU A 556 -24.13 8.71 -25.43
C LEU A 556 -25.56 9.27 -25.54
N GLU A 557 -25.79 10.50 -25.09
CA GLU A 557 -27.10 11.17 -25.19
C GLU A 557 -27.49 11.51 -26.64
N GLU A 558 -26.51 11.77 -27.52
CA GLU A 558 -26.71 12.03 -28.94
C GLU A 558 -27.03 10.74 -29.72
N GLU A 559 -26.43 9.61 -29.36
CA GLU A 559 -26.69 8.30 -29.98
C GLU A 559 -28.10 7.74 -29.70
N GLU A 560 -28.74 8.12 -28.57
CA GLU A 560 -30.11 7.67 -28.22
C GLU A 560 -31.22 8.41 -28.97
N VAL A 561 -30.93 9.60 -29.52
CA VAL A 561 -31.91 10.42 -30.24
C VAL A 561 -31.68 10.21 -31.73
N GLY A 562 -32.34 9.21 -32.32
CA GLY A 562 -32.26 8.92 -33.76
C GLY A 562 -32.51 10.15 -34.66
N ASP A 563 -32.07 10.04 -35.93
CA ASP A 563 -31.93 11.05 -37.01
C ASP A 563 -33.08 12.07 -37.25
N ASP A 564 -34.21 12.03 -36.53
CA ASP A 564 -35.38 12.87 -36.75
C ASP A 564 -35.42 14.17 -35.90
N ALA A 565 -34.36 14.50 -35.17
CA ALA A 565 -34.23 15.79 -34.50
C ALA A 565 -33.32 16.73 -35.31
N GLU A 566 -33.90 17.83 -35.80
CA GLU A 566 -33.20 18.90 -36.49
C GLU A 566 -31.87 19.26 -35.81
N LYS A 567 -30.84 19.42 -36.64
CA LYS A 567 -29.48 19.87 -36.31
C LYS A 567 -29.47 21.21 -35.59
N GLU A 568 -29.72 21.22 -34.27
CA GLU A 568 -29.19 22.24 -33.37
C GLU A 568 -27.93 21.69 -32.70
N GLU A 569 -26.81 21.71 -33.43
CA GLU A 569 -25.48 21.46 -32.86
C GLU A 569 -25.24 22.39 -31.66
N GLY A 570 -25.04 21.80 -30.49
CA GLY A 570 -24.36 22.45 -29.36
C GLY A 570 -25.21 23.13 -28.27
N LYS A 571 -26.53 22.91 -28.19
CA LYS A 571 -27.40 23.69 -27.26
C LYS A 571 -28.25 22.92 -26.24
N ARG A 572 -28.17 21.59 -26.15
CA ARG A 572 -28.90 20.87 -25.09
C ARG A 572 -28.08 20.80 -23.81
N LYS A 573 -28.73 21.13 -22.70
CA LYS A 573 -28.20 20.92 -21.35
C LYS A 573 -28.08 19.41 -21.12
N LEU A 574 -26.90 18.95 -20.70
CA LEU A 574 -26.64 17.54 -20.38
C LEU A 574 -27.69 17.03 -19.39
N LYS A 575 -28.34 15.92 -19.70
CA LYS A 575 -29.33 15.31 -18.78
C LYS A 575 -28.61 14.69 -17.59
N THR A 576 -27.49 14.03 -17.85
CA THR A 576 -26.64 13.40 -16.85
C THR A 576 -26.05 14.45 -15.90
N ASN A 577 -26.17 14.22 -14.59
CA ASN A 577 -25.65 15.15 -13.58
C ASN A 577 -24.23 14.76 -13.20
N ILE A 578 -23.24 15.48 -13.74
CA ILE A 578 -21.82 15.23 -13.47
C ILE A 578 -21.34 16.11 -12.33
N MET A 579 -20.80 15.49 -11.28
CA MET A 579 -20.35 16.15 -10.06
C MET A 579 -18.85 15.97 -9.86
N TYR A 580 -18.15 17.09 -9.64
CA TYR A 580 -16.74 17.04 -9.27
C TYR A 580 -16.58 16.46 -7.87
N VAL A 581 -15.75 15.43 -7.75
CA VAL A 581 -15.26 14.92 -6.47
C VAL A 581 -13.74 14.80 -6.56
N GLY A 582 -13.03 15.55 -5.73
CA GLY A 582 -11.59 15.38 -5.52
C GLY A 582 -11.34 14.29 -4.46
N GLY A 583 -10.41 13.37 -4.73
CA GLY A 583 -10.06 12.27 -3.82
C GLY A 583 -10.72 10.94 -4.22
N SER A 584 -11.14 10.13 -3.24
CA SER A 584 -11.74 8.78 -3.44
C SER A 584 -13.12 8.84 -4.11
N VAL A 585 -13.12 8.91 -5.44
CA VAL A 585 -14.32 8.89 -6.27
C VAL A 585 -15.08 7.56 -6.09
N GLU A 586 -14.36 6.45 -5.92
CA GLU A 586 -14.88 5.08 -5.77
C GLU A 586 -15.85 4.90 -4.60
N ALA A 587 -15.78 5.75 -3.57
CA ALA A 587 -16.66 5.65 -2.42
C ALA A 587 -18.02 6.36 -2.61
N ALA A 588 -18.22 7.10 -3.69
CA ALA A 588 -19.42 7.92 -3.89
C ALA A 588 -20.69 7.08 -4.08
N CYS A 589 -20.60 5.96 -4.81
CA CYS A 589 -21.73 5.05 -5.01
C CYS A 589 -22.16 4.39 -3.68
N ALA A 590 -21.21 3.94 -2.86
CA ALA A 590 -21.50 3.34 -1.56
C ALA A 590 -22.14 4.33 -0.57
N LEU A 591 -21.90 5.63 -0.75
CA LEU A 591 -22.52 6.69 0.05
C LEU A 591 -23.87 7.19 -0.49
N GLY A 592 -24.32 6.66 -1.63
CA GLY A 592 -25.55 7.12 -2.29
C GLY A 592 -25.45 8.52 -2.89
N VAL A 593 -24.23 9.01 -3.12
CA VAL A 593 -23.97 10.33 -3.73
C VAL A 593 -24.03 10.25 -5.25
N ALA A 594 -23.77 9.07 -5.82
CA ALA A 594 -23.78 8.83 -7.26
C ALA A 594 -24.36 7.45 -7.60
N ASP A 595 -24.89 7.34 -8.81
CA ASP A 595 -25.35 6.09 -9.41
C ASP A 595 -24.21 5.39 -10.17
N GLY A 596 -23.17 6.14 -10.57
CA GLY A 596 -21.95 5.65 -11.19
C GLY A 596 -20.77 6.59 -10.96
N VAL A 597 -19.55 6.10 -11.17
CA VAL A 597 -18.32 6.88 -11.04
C VAL A 597 -17.48 6.78 -12.31
N VAL A 598 -16.75 7.84 -12.63
CA VAL A 598 -15.72 7.81 -13.68
C VAL A 598 -14.37 8.13 -13.05
N ASP A 599 -13.49 7.14 -13.03
CA ASP A 599 -12.18 7.25 -12.37
C ASP A 599 -11.09 6.39 -13.03
N LEU A 600 -9.83 6.71 -12.74
CA LEU A 600 -8.65 6.05 -13.28
C LEU A 600 -8.43 4.65 -12.66
N VAL A 601 -8.20 3.68 -13.53
CA VAL A 601 -8.02 2.27 -13.20
C VAL A 601 -6.71 1.76 -13.81
N GLU A 602 -5.81 1.24 -12.96
CA GLU A 602 -4.60 0.52 -13.38
C GLU A 602 -4.82 -1.01 -13.34
N SER A 603 -4.84 -1.62 -12.15
CA SER A 603 -5.04 -3.07 -11.95
C SER A 603 -6.51 -3.47 -11.71
N GLY A 604 -7.37 -2.51 -11.37
CA GLY A 604 -8.79 -2.74 -11.03
C GLY A 604 -9.03 -3.28 -9.62
N GLU A 605 -8.02 -3.44 -8.79
CA GLU A 605 -8.16 -3.99 -7.43
C GLU A 605 -8.90 -3.02 -6.48
N THR A 606 -8.57 -1.72 -6.54
CA THR A 606 -9.21 -0.68 -5.70
C THR A 606 -10.72 -0.61 -5.95
N MET A 607 -11.16 -0.70 -7.21
CA MET A 607 -12.59 -0.63 -7.52
C MET A 607 -13.35 -1.86 -7.01
N ARG A 608 -12.76 -3.06 -7.14
CA ARG A 608 -13.38 -4.30 -6.65
C ARG A 608 -13.52 -4.28 -5.14
N ALA A 609 -12.52 -3.75 -4.43
CA ALA A 609 -12.59 -3.57 -2.98
C ALA A 609 -13.71 -2.60 -2.55
N ALA A 610 -14.06 -1.62 -3.41
CA ALA A 610 -15.18 -0.72 -3.22
C ALA A 610 -16.54 -1.30 -3.68
N GLY A 611 -16.58 -2.55 -4.16
CA GLY A 611 -17.79 -3.19 -4.68
C GLY A 611 -18.23 -2.62 -6.04
N LEU A 612 -17.31 -2.08 -6.83
CA LEU A 612 -17.58 -1.54 -8.16
C LEU A 612 -17.09 -2.48 -9.26
N THR A 613 -17.74 -2.41 -10.42
CA THR A 613 -17.36 -3.11 -11.64
C THR A 613 -17.28 -2.12 -12.81
N PRO A 614 -16.28 -2.23 -13.69
CA PRO A 614 -16.15 -1.35 -14.84
C PRO A 614 -17.11 -1.80 -15.95
N ILE A 615 -17.87 -0.86 -16.51
CA ILE A 615 -18.85 -1.13 -17.57
C ILE A 615 -18.45 -0.53 -18.92
N ASP A 616 -17.62 0.52 -18.91
CA ASP A 616 -17.03 1.05 -20.14
C ASP A 616 -15.72 1.80 -19.88
N THR A 617 -14.96 2.07 -20.94
CA THR A 617 -13.70 2.83 -20.88
C THR A 617 -13.85 4.16 -21.62
N VAL A 618 -13.78 5.26 -20.86
CA VAL A 618 -13.84 6.62 -21.39
C VAL A 618 -12.57 6.98 -22.15
N LEU A 619 -11.41 6.66 -21.58
CA LEU A 619 -10.11 6.99 -22.16
C LEU A 619 -9.05 5.99 -21.70
N SER A 620 -8.14 5.58 -22.60
CA SER A 620 -6.89 4.92 -22.22
C SER A 620 -5.77 5.97 -22.14
N THR A 621 -5.06 5.99 -21.01
CA THR A 621 -4.04 7.02 -20.73
C THR A 621 -2.65 6.41 -20.52
N THR A 622 -1.64 7.19 -20.86
CA THR A 622 -0.20 6.97 -20.66
C THR A 622 0.44 8.31 -20.31
N ALA A 623 1.68 8.27 -19.80
CA ALA A 623 2.49 9.48 -19.72
C ALA A 623 2.86 9.96 -21.13
N VAL A 624 2.72 11.26 -21.38
CA VAL A 624 2.96 11.91 -22.67
C VAL A 624 3.84 13.13 -22.50
N LEU A 625 4.64 13.42 -23.54
CA LEU A 625 5.34 14.67 -23.71
C LEU A 625 4.48 15.61 -24.55
N ILE A 626 4.17 16.77 -23.99
CA ILE A 626 3.42 17.83 -24.66
C ILE A 626 4.32 19.05 -24.90
N LYS A 627 4.03 19.81 -25.96
CA LYS A 627 4.68 21.10 -26.24
C LYS A 627 3.65 22.20 -26.45
N SER A 628 4.08 23.44 -26.21
CA SER A 628 3.29 24.63 -26.54
C SER A 628 3.23 24.82 -28.05
N THR A 629 2.07 25.28 -28.54
CA THR A 629 1.90 25.77 -29.92
C THR A 629 2.62 27.10 -30.17
N ARG A 630 3.04 27.80 -29.11
CA ARG A 630 3.76 29.08 -29.15
C ARG A 630 5.02 29.02 -28.27
N PRO A 631 5.98 28.13 -28.57
CA PRO A 631 7.16 27.97 -27.73
C PRO A 631 8.09 29.17 -27.86
N SER A 632 8.72 29.56 -26.75
CA SER A 632 9.67 30.67 -26.68
C SER A 632 10.92 30.42 -27.53
N ASN A 633 11.35 29.16 -27.62
CA ASN A 633 12.51 28.73 -28.39
C ASN A 633 12.25 27.39 -29.12
N PRO A 634 11.71 27.43 -30.35
CA PRO A 634 11.35 26.23 -31.11
C PRO A 634 12.52 25.26 -31.35
N SER A 635 13.73 25.78 -31.62
CA SER A 635 14.89 24.94 -31.93
C SER A 635 15.38 24.16 -30.72
N LEU A 636 15.36 24.79 -29.53
CA LEU A 636 15.68 24.11 -28.28
C LEU A 636 14.64 23.06 -27.92
N VAL A 637 13.36 23.36 -28.12
CA VAL A 637 12.26 22.39 -27.92
C VAL A 637 12.46 21.15 -28.80
N SER A 638 12.69 21.34 -30.10
CA SER A 638 12.97 20.22 -31.03
C SER A 638 14.18 19.40 -30.61
N LEU A 639 15.25 20.05 -30.15
CA LEU A 639 16.45 19.36 -29.65
C LEU A 639 16.13 18.45 -28.45
N ILE A 640 15.38 18.96 -27.47
CA ILE A 640 15.03 18.20 -26.26
C ILE A 640 14.09 17.05 -26.59
N VAL A 641 13.10 17.27 -27.45
CA VAL A 641 12.19 16.23 -27.93
C VAL A 641 12.96 15.08 -28.61
N GLU A 642 13.90 15.38 -29.50
CA GLU A 642 14.70 14.35 -30.18
C GLU A 642 15.62 13.59 -29.23
N ARG A 643 16.12 14.24 -28.16
CA ARG A 643 16.89 13.57 -27.10
C ARG A 643 16.03 12.58 -26.32
N ILE A 644 14.83 13.00 -25.91
CA ILE A 644 13.86 12.16 -25.19
C ILE A 644 13.44 10.96 -26.05
N LYS A 645 13.08 11.20 -27.30
CA LYS A 645 12.75 10.15 -28.28
C LYS A 645 13.89 9.14 -28.44
N GLY A 646 15.13 9.65 -28.43
CA GLY A 646 16.35 8.85 -28.45
C GLY A 646 16.48 7.87 -27.28
N VAL A 647 16.13 8.31 -26.07
CA VAL A 647 16.13 7.49 -24.84
C VAL A 647 15.04 6.43 -24.90
N ILE A 648 13.80 6.81 -25.24
CA ILE A 648 12.67 5.86 -25.35
C ILE A 648 12.99 4.77 -26.38
N THR A 649 13.55 5.19 -27.51
CA THR A 649 13.99 4.26 -28.57
C THR A 649 15.08 3.34 -28.04
N ALA A 650 16.08 3.87 -27.34
CA ALA A 650 17.18 3.06 -26.80
C ALA A 650 16.69 2.05 -25.76
N GLN A 651 15.76 2.43 -24.89
CA GLN A 651 15.17 1.54 -23.87
C GLN A 651 14.35 0.40 -24.48
N SER A 652 13.81 0.57 -25.69
CA SER A 652 13.01 -0.45 -26.38
C SER A 652 13.85 -1.55 -27.04
N PHE A 653 15.16 -1.34 -27.19
CA PHE A 653 16.05 -2.25 -27.91
C PHE A 653 17.26 -2.64 -27.05
N ILE A 654 17.82 -3.80 -27.37
CA ILE A 654 19.11 -4.27 -26.86
C ILE A 654 20.02 -4.53 -28.05
N LEU A 655 21.32 -4.27 -27.88
CA LEU A 655 22.29 -4.59 -28.90
C LEU A 655 22.73 -6.05 -28.71
N CYS A 656 22.32 -6.92 -29.62
CA CYS A 656 22.72 -8.31 -29.65
C CYS A 656 23.96 -8.46 -30.54
N GLN A 657 25.03 -9.02 -29.97
CA GLN A 657 26.28 -9.32 -30.66
C GLN A 657 26.54 -10.82 -30.60
N TYR A 658 26.96 -11.43 -31.70
CA TYR A 658 27.24 -12.87 -31.74
C TYR A 658 28.14 -13.23 -32.91
N ASN A 659 28.80 -14.38 -32.81
CA ASN A 659 29.63 -14.95 -33.87
C ASN A 659 28.86 -16.07 -34.57
N ILE A 660 29.02 -16.20 -35.89
CA ILE A 660 28.39 -17.29 -36.65
C ILE A 660 29.21 -17.65 -37.89
N PRO A 661 29.21 -18.92 -38.35
CA PRO A 661 29.74 -19.30 -39.64
C PRO A 661 29.10 -18.51 -40.80
N ARG A 662 29.93 -18.09 -41.76
CA ARG A 662 29.53 -17.20 -42.87
C ARG A 662 28.49 -17.82 -43.80
N ASP A 663 28.51 -19.14 -43.96
CA ASP A 663 27.51 -19.91 -44.70
C ASP A 663 26.11 -19.87 -44.06
N LEU A 664 26.04 -19.67 -42.74
CA LEU A 664 24.79 -19.58 -41.97
C LEU A 664 24.28 -18.14 -41.78
N LEU A 665 25.01 -17.15 -42.27
CA LEU A 665 24.67 -15.72 -42.19
C LEU A 665 23.25 -15.41 -42.70
N GLY A 666 22.77 -16.11 -43.72
CA GLY A 666 21.42 -15.91 -44.26
C GLY A 666 20.33 -16.14 -43.22
N LYS A 667 20.41 -17.25 -42.47
CA LYS A 667 19.46 -17.60 -41.41
C LYS A 667 19.56 -16.64 -40.22
N ALA A 668 20.78 -16.23 -39.86
CA ALA A 668 21.01 -15.26 -38.78
C ALA A 668 20.36 -13.90 -39.07
N LYS A 669 20.35 -13.45 -40.33
CA LYS A 669 19.71 -12.18 -40.74
C LYS A 669 18.19 -12.21 -40.63
N GLU A 670 17.56 -13.38 -40.77
CA GLU A 670 16.11 -13.54 -40.56
C GLU A 670 15.76 -13.45 -39.07
N ILE A 671 16.65 -13.95 -38.20
CA ILE A 671 16.46 -13.93 -36.74
C ILE A 671 16.75 -12.53 -36.17
N THR A 672 17.82 -11.87 -36.62
CA THR A 672 18.18 -10.51 -36.19
C THR A 672 18.33 -9.54 -37.38
N PRO A 673 17.23 -9.12 -38.00
CA PRO A 673 17.27 -8.20 -39.15
C PRO A 673 17.82 -6.81 -38.80
N GLY A 674 17.89 -6.47 -37.51
CA GLY A 674 18.34 -5.17 -37.02
C GLY A 674 17.33 -4.06 -37.32
N LYS A 675 17.62 -2.85 -36.84
CA LYS A 675 16.73 -1.69 -37.08
C LYS A 675 16.78 -1.17 -38.52
N ARG A 676 17.93 -1.29 -39.18
CA ARG A 676 18.13 -0.97 -40.61
C ARG A 676 18.67 -2.20 -41.35
N ALA A 677 19.77 -2.74 -40.82
CA ALA A 677 20.40 -3.98 -41.23
C ALA A 677 21.35 -4.40 -40.10
N PRO A 678 21.71 -5.69 -39.97
CA PRO A 678 22.75 -6.10 -39.05
C PRO A 678 24.12 -5.65 -39.57
N THR A 679 24.99 -5.25 -38.65
CA THR A 679 26.41 -5.01 -38.96
C THR A 679 27.12 -6.35 -39.01
N VAL A 680 27.91 -6.60 -40.07
CA VAL A 680 28.62 -7.87 -40.27
C VAL A 680 30.11 -7.57 -40.45
N THR A 681 30.94 -8.11 -39.57
CA THR A 681 32.40 -7.94 -39.57
C THR A 681 33.05 -9.32 -39.72
N ALA A 682 34.04 -9.45 -40.62
CA ALA A 682 34.80 -10.69 -40.76
C ALA A 682 35.74 -10.89 -39.55
N LEU A 683 35.81 -12.11 -39.03
CA LEU A 683 36.79 -12.48 -38.01
C LEU A 683 38.12 -12.92 -38.66
N GLU A 684 39.20 -12.94 -37.88
CA GLU A 684 40.49 -13.51 -38.32
C GLU A 684 40.40 -15.01 -38.56
N GLU A 685 39.53 -15.69 -37.81
CA GLU A 685 39.21 -17.10 -38.05
C GLU A 685 38.49 -17.24 -39.40
N GLU A 686 39.08 -18.02 -40.30
CA GLU A 686 38.54 -18.24 -41.64
C GLU A 686 37.13 -18.83 -41.59
N GLY A 687 36.22 -18.25 -42.37
CA GLY A 687 34.84 -18.72 -42.48
C GLY A 687 33.86 -18.16 -41.45
N TRP A 688 34.29 -17.32 -40.50
CA TRP A 688 33.42 -16.75 -39.46
C TRP A 688 33.14 -15.25 -39.62
N VAL A 689 31.99 -14.82 -39.09
CA VAL A 689 31.61 -13.41 -38.99
C VAL A 689 31.05 -13.08 -37.61
N ALA A 690 31.36 -11.87 -37.13
CA ALA A 690 30.69 -11.25 -36.00
C ALA A 690 29.53 -10.40 -36.51
N ILE A 691 28.38 -10.54 -35.86
CA ILE A 691 27.15 -9.80 -36.15
C ILE A 691 26.81 -8.90 -34.97
N SER A 692 26.44 -7.65 -35.26
CA SER A 692 25.86 -6.74 -34.27
C SER A 692 24.53 -6.20 -34.77
N SER A 693 23.46 -6.46 -34.03
CA SER A 693 22.09 -6.19 -34.46
C SER A 693 21.22 -5.71 -33.29
N MET A 694 20.39 -4.69 -33.52
CA MET A 694 19.42 -4.22 -32.53
C MET A 694 18.21 -5.14 -32.51
N VAL A 695 17.86 -5.65 -31.34
CA VAL A 695 16.74 -6.59 -31.12
C VAL A 695 15.75 -5.95 -30.13
N PRO A 696 14.43 -6.03 -30.36
CA PRO A 696 13.46 -5.57 -29.37
C PRO A 696 13.65 -6.28 -28.02
N LYS A 697 13.68 -5.53 -26.91
CA LYS A 697 14.01 -6.07 -25.58
C LYS A 697 13.08 -7.22 -25.16
N LYS A 698 11.80 -7.15 -25.53
CA LYS A 698 10.78 -8.18 -25.25
C LYS A 698 11.04 -9.53 -25.93
N ASP A 699 11.78 -9.55 -27.04
CA ASP A 699 11.99 -10.74 -27.87
C ASP A 699 13.39 -11.34 -27.66
N VAL A 700 14.22 -10.73 -26.80
CA VAL A 700 15.66 -11.05 -26.70
C VAL A 700 15.91 -12.51 -26.35
N ALA A 701 15.21 -13.08 -25.37
CA ALA A 701 15.42 -14.47 -24.93
C ALA A 701 15.16 -15.45 -26.07
N GLY A 702 13.98 -15.37 -26.71
CA GLY A 702 13.65 -16.23 -27.84
C GLY A 702 14.48 -15.95 -29.10
N VAL A 703 15.08 -14.76 -29.23
CA VAL A 703 16.08 -14.49 -30.27
C VAL A 703 17.40 -15.19 -29.96
N MET A 704 17.88 -15.13 -28.72
CA MET A 704 19.10 -15.82 -28.31
C MET A 704 18.98 -17.34 -28.49
N ASP A 705 17.84 -17.93 -28.10
CA ASP A 705 17.58 -19.36 -28.27
C ASP A 705 17.64 -19.77 -29.76
N ARG A 706 16.92 -19.05 -30.63
CA ARG A 706 16.95 -19.30 -32.08
C ARG A 706 18.32 -19.09 -32.70
N LEU A 707 19.09 -18.14 -32.20
CA LEU A 707 20.47 -17.92 -32.67
C LEU A 707 21.37 -19.10 -32.29
N MET A 708 21.25 -19.63 -31.06
CA MET A 708 21.98 -20.83 -30.64
C MET A 708 21.61 -22.05 -31.50
N GLU A 709 20.33 -22.26 -31.78
CA GLU A 709 19.85 -23.36 -32.63
C GLU A 709 20.43 -23.33 -34.05
N VAL A 710 20.64 -22.13 -34.59
CA VAL A 710 21.21 -21.93 -35.93
C VAL A 710 22.74 -21.98 -35.93
N GLY A 711 23.38 -22.13 -34.77
CA GLY A 711 24.83 -22.29 -34.63
C GLY A 711 25.59 -21.00 -34.37
N ALA A 712 24.92 -19.95 -33.86
CA ALA A 712 25.61 -18.78 -33.34
C ALA A 712 26.28 -19.08 -31.99
N THR A 713 27.44 -18.48 -31.76
CA THR A 713 28.22 -18.58 -30.52
C THR A 713 28.50 -17.19 -29.96
N ASP A 714 28.93 -17.12 -28.69
CA ASP A 714 29.30 -15.88 -28.00
C ASP A 714 28.22 -14.79 -28.08
N ILE A 715 26.96 -15.17 -27.84
CA ILE A 715 25.82 -14.25 -27.92
C ILE A 715 25.82 -13.33 -26.70
N LEU A 716 26.14 -12.06 -26.91
CA LEU A 716 26.20 -11.00 -25.92
C LEU A 716 25.06 -10.00 -26.14
N CYS A 717 24.48 -9.52 -25.05
CA CYS A 717 23.47 -8.47 -25.07
C CYS A 717 23.97 -7.25 -24.29
N LEU A 718 23.98 -6.09 -24.95
CA LEU A 718 24.46 -4.83 -24.40
C LEU A 718 23.33 -3.80 -24.37
N GLU A 719 23.15 -3.12 -23.25
CA GLU A 719 22.15 -2.06 -23.13
C GLU A 719 22.58 -0.79 -23.89
N ILE A 720 21.58 -0.09 -24.43
CA ILE A 720 21.77 1.16 -25.16
C ILE A 720 21.23 2.28 -24.28
N GLY A 721 22.10 3.21 -23.85
CA GLY A 721 21.68 4.31 -22.97
C GLY A 721 20.93 5.43 -23.69
N ASN A 722 21.28 5.69 -24.96
CA ASN A 722 20.59 6.70 -25.78
C ASN A 722 20.86 6.42 -27.27
N SER A 723 19.97 6.90 -28.16
CA SER A 723 20.13 6.82 -29.61
C SER A 723 19.79 8.15 -30.28
N ARG A 724 20.35 8.41 -31.45
CA ARG A 724 19.90 9.48 -32.35
C ARG A 724 19.51 8.81 -33.64
N ALA A 725 18.22 8.79 -33.94
CA ALA A 725 17.71 8.20 -35.17
C ALA A 725 16.94 9.28 -35.92
N SER A 726 17.57 9.79 -36.99
CA SER A 726 16.87 10.47 -38.09
C SER A 726 15.98 9.47 -38.84
#